data_AF-A0A7J4PXB2-F1
#
_entry.id   AF-A0A7J4PXB2-F1
#
_cell.length_a   1.000
_cell.length_b   1.000
_cell.length_c   1.000
_cell.angle_alpha   90.00
_cell.angle_beta   90.00
_cell.angle_gamma   90.00
#
_symmetry.space_group_name_H-M   'P 1'
#
loop_
_entity.id
_entity.type
_entity.pdbx_description
1 polymer ?
#
loop_
_entity_poly.entity_id
_entity_poly.type
_entity_poly.pdbx_seq_one_letter_code
_entity_poly.pdbx_strand_id
1 'polypeptide(L)'
;MLGLVLALIIAFLSMFIPGLLLSFALLRKSELHTFETVMIGFIFSLIAPATLTWLEGYLINYIHAFTFSLWLFELNALVLTIVGAILCWREGVFSDLKAYMPKGIQAKTAAASAGLEDVRHRLNRFTAGKQIVSKHIQEYNELRARHASEVSSASKLSESERSKITALHKETQERLLEEQLREERMLLQDLENSAKADHPTPNFHKPVWWIWAILIVLMIATFYTRMQSIVTAPKFFEFDPYFDMIDAHYILTYGKQLLLDPSAWPVVAAGTNHRLQPLVPYLEAYWYSLVNTLQYHHLAFSSSLMSYVGGVYPPITAALLVFVIFMLLYHEYDEKVGLIGAALTAMMPVLLSTFVAGEQLVEPIGIFTLFFFFAAYMLAIRNMKDKKLAILAGIAFASTFLGAHYYTVTAGVLVLYILAQGIIDVLRAEPLKDFYKMNIIVIATIIIFYALYAPYQATLQSNLSSILGIPIIIAAPALALVLVAVLDYLPKLLAKRKLIIKSSNFKTKLAVLIVIGVILLASLAFTKLGNPVKSYIALSTKFTTPSKPLFMTVQEYIPTGPLYAFGGAGFGAIGAGFFGVPILIWLVCIISIMLIFTSIAFRGSKTGIFYISAALPLMVAGFSEVKYLPHFGVAYILLFCIALGEAMYLVCSNYYKNERNRNIVMVLALVLGVISLLIGFSLYSFGITDTIAFGFIFAALLVLLLFFTQSEKGHYDIKRVYSEHQLAADALIIMGLFFIFGIFLAFAALAFIVIYRYGIKHTTEKGNQWLIVLCVALALLALVSHLFIYGENSTMINAITAQYTYLTNPSNACTIMSNNNNQLGYSIYCTIIPTYWLNSMAWIRNNVGPTAPRVLAWWDYGDWINWFGNSNAVLRGDNSVASEDYAVAAQYVLGPRYNTTPQTLASYMNGNQTRYVLFDQDLIQKWGALDFLGCVNVNATSQAYAIAQGQAQNPPVPYALGASQCEVSHDPEFALIPLSALEPSANTSQQSIDNYCSISNSKNTYIKSFLVLGNSVENNTVCISSTPNQNGVMSVYSSNGTKTNAVIQSTSYTGVENIPGSGLYVQFIMIYLPNANGTVTNAPSEFYNSNFYRGFFLGNLPGFQQVYPSNAAGVNFVNGTYPIRIFRLVNYTGGLPPVPPKPSWIHNNDTMP
;
A
#
# COMPACT_ATOMS: atom_id res chain seq x y z
N MET A 1 -31.17 -2.66 -3.19
CA MET A 1 -30.57 -1.31 -3.17
C MET A 1 -30.79 -0.60 -1.84
N LEU A 2 -32.04 -0.38 -1.39
CA LEU A 2 -32.31 0.29 -0.10
C LEU A 2 -31.61 -0.38 1.10
N GLY A 3 -31.65 -1.72 1.22
CA GLY A 3 -30.96 -2.46 2.27
C GLY A 3 -29.44 -2.27 2.26
N LEU A 4 -28.81 -2.21 1.08
CA LEU A 4 -27.37 -1.93 0.93
C LEU A 4 -27.03 -0.51 1.39
N VAL A 5 -27.82 0.49 0.95
CA VAL A 5 -27.61 1.89 1.34
C VAL A 5 -27.77 2.04 2.85
N LEU A 6 -28.78 1.38 3.44
CA LEU A 6 -28.96 1.38 4.89
C LEU A 6 -27.79 0.70 5.61
N ALA A 7 -27.31 -0.43 5.12
CA ALA A 7 -26.13 -1.12 5.68
C ALA A 7 -24.89 -0.22 5.63
N LEU A 8 -24.64 0.47 4.52
CA LEU A 8 -23.53 1.41 4.40
C LEU A 8 -23.65 2.59 5.37
N ILE A 9 -24.86 3.15 5.55
CA ILE A 9 -25.10 4.23 6.51
C ILE A 9 -24.87 3.74 7.95
N ILE A 10 -25.38 2.56 8.31
CA ILE A 10 -25.21 1.99 9.65
C ILE A 10 -23.73 1.71 9.91
N ALA A 11 -23.04 1.03 8.99
CA ALA A 11 -21.60 0.76 9.08
C ALA A 11 -20.81 2.06 9.25
N PHE A 12 -21.11 3.07 8.43
CA PHE A 12 -20.44 4.35 8.50
C PHE A 12 -20.68 5.00 9.87
N LEU A 13 -21.93 5.10 10.35
CA LEU A 13 -22.23 5.77 11.62
C LEU A 13 -21.70 5.03 12.84
N SER A 14 -21.87 3.70 12.90
CA SER A 14 -21.42 2.86 14.01
C SER A 14 -19.90 2.90 14.18
N MET A 15 -19.16 2.94 13.08
CA MET A 15 -17.71 3.09 13.12
C MET A 15 -17.33 4.56 13.36
N PHE A 16 -17.82 5.48 12.53
CA PHE A 16 -17.31 6.86 12.47
C PHE A 16 -17.52 7.64 13.77
N ILE A 17 -18.70 7.55 14.38
CA ILE A 17 -19.04 8.32 15.59
C ILE A 17 -18.08 8.03 16.76
N PRO A 18 -17.84 6.77 17.19
CA PRO A 18 -16.93 6.51 18.30
C PRO A 18 -15.50 6.95 17.97
N GLY A 19 -15.01 6.69 16.76
CA GLY A 19 -13.69 7.12 16.33
C GLY A 19 -13.53 8.65 16.38
N LEU A 20 -14.52 9.38 15.88
CA LEU A 20 -14.58 10.85 15.89
C LEU A 20 -14.55 11.43 17.31
N LEU A 21 -15.34 10.88 18.22
CA LEU A 21 -15.36 11.36 19.62
C LEU A 21 -14.05 11.06 20.34
N LEU A 22 -13.44 9.89 20.08
CA LEU A 22 -12.13 9.54 20.63
C LEU A 22 -11.02 10.44 20.09
N SER A 23 -11.04 10.79 18.80
CA SER A 23 -10.04 11.71 18.23
C SER A 23 -10.20 13.12 18.78
N PHE A 24 -11.43 13.64 18.89
CA PHE A 24 -11.66 14.94 19.50
C PHE A 24 -11.24 14.98 20.97
N ALA A 25 -11.53 13.93 21.74
CA ALA A 25 -11.08 13.84 23.12
C ALA A 25 -9.55 13.83 23.22
N LEU A 26 -8.89 12.97 22.43
CA LEU A 26 -7.44 12.83 22.46
C LEU A 26 -6.75 14.11 21.98
N LEU A 27 -7.16 14.66 20.84
CA LEU A 27 -6.46 15.70 20.10
C LEU A 27 -6.99 17.12 20.37
N ARG A 28 -7.95 17.27 21.31
CA ARG A 28 -8.37 18.60 21.76
C ARG A 28 -7.16 19.42 22.19
N LYS A 29 -7.06 20.66 21.70
CA LYS A 29 -5.98 21.62 21.98
C LYS A 29 -4.61 21.27 21.35
N SER A 30 -4.56 20.26 20.49
CA SER A 30 -3.39 20.09 19.62
C SER A 30 -3.37 21.18 18.54
N GLU A 31 -2.26 21.28 17.81
CA GLU A 31 -2.09 22.21 16.69
C GLU A 31 -2.80 21.72 15.40
N LEU A 32 -3.50 20.58 15.46
CA LEU A 32 -4.18 20.00 14.31
C LEU A 32 -5.45 20.77 13.97
N HIS A 33 -5.72 20.90 12.67
CA HIS A 33 -6.95 21.44 12.17
C HIS A 33 -8.13 20.52 12.50
N THR A 34 -9.33 21.08 12.59
CA THR A 34 -10.55 20.30 12.87
C THR A 34 -10.74 19.19 11.84
N PHE A 35 -10.53 19.48 10.55
CA PHE A 35 -10.63 18.47 9.49
C PHE A 35 -9.67 17.29 9.71
N GLU A 36 -8.42 17.54 10.09
CA GLU A 36 -7.43 16.50 10.37
C GLU A 36 -7.87 15.64 11.56
N THR A 37 -8.40 16.29 12.60
CA THR A 37 -8.97 15.59 13.77
C THR A 37 -10.16 14.70 13.37
N VAL A 38 -11.02 15.16 12.45
CA VAL A 38 -12.14 14.37 11.91
C VAL A 38 -11.61 13.15 11.12
N MET A 39 -10.62 13.34 10.25
CA MET A 39 -10.03 12.24 9.46
C MET A 39 -9.29 11.23 10.33
N ILE A 40 -8.53 11.68 11.35
CA ILE A 40 -7.95 10.78 12.36
C ILE A 40 -9.07 10.06 13.15
N GLY A 41 -10.20 10.72 13.37
CA GLY A 41 -11.40 10.09 13.92
C GLY A 41 -11.93 8.95 13.05
N PHE A 42 -11.96 9.14 11.73
CA PHE A 42 -12.28 8.06 10.80
C PHE A 42 -11.21 6.95 10.81
N ILE A 43 -9.93 7.25 10.99
CA ILE A 43 -8.91 6.19 11.18
C ILE A 43 -9.18 5.39 12.47
N PHE A 44 -9.47 6.08 13.58
CA PHE A 44 -9.84 5.44 14.85
C PHE A 44 -11.13 4.63 14.74
N SER A 45 -12.03 5.02 13.83
CA SER A 45 -13.27 4.27 13.58
C SER A 45 -13.04 2.88 13.02
N LEU A 46 -12.00 2.72 12.19
CA LEU A 46 -11.61 1.42 11.65
C LEU A 46 -10.90 0.60 12.72
N ILE A 47 -10.10 1.24 13.58
CA ILE A 47 -9.24 0.56 14.56
C ILE A 47 -10.01 0.14 15.82
N ALA A 48 -10.70 1.06 16.48
CA ALA A 48 -11.15 0.87 17.87
C ALA A 48 -12.27 -0.16 18.05
N PRO A 49 -13.38 -0.14 17.28
CA PRO A 49 -14.47 -1.11 17.44
C PRO A 49 -14.03 -2.55 17.13
N ALA A 50 -13.25 -2.74 16.07
CA ALA A 50 -12.67 -4.04 15.72
C ALA A 50 -11.70 -4.54 16.79
N THR A 51 -10.81 -3.67 17.29
CA THR A 51 -9.89 -4.02 18.38
C THR A 51 -10.65 -4.43 19.66
N LEU A 52 -11.69 -3.70 20.04
CA LEU A 52 -12.48 -4.03 21.24
C LEU A 52 -13.19 -5.39 21.08
N THR A 53 -13.81 -5.63 19.93
CA THR A 53 -14.50 -6.91 19.64
C THR A 53 -13.52 -8.08 19.61
N TRP A 54 -12.32 -7.87 19.08
CA TRP A 54 -11.24 -8.86 19.14
C TRP A 54 -10.79 -9.15 20.57
N LEU A 55 -10.61 -8.13 21.42
CA LEU A 55 -10.20 -8.32 22.81
C LEU A 55 -11.21 -9.18 23.60
N GLU A 56 -12.50 -9.00 23.32
CA GLU A 56 -13.57 -9.82 23.91
C GLU A 56 -13.50 -11.28 23.44
N GLY A 57 -13.06 -11.51 22.20
CA GLY A 57 -12.82 -12.84 21.64
C GLY A 57 -11.83 -13.71 22.45
N TYR A 58 -10.92 -13.11 23.23
CA TYR A 58 -10.07 -13.87 24.18
C TYR A 58 -10.87 -14.52 25.31
N LEU A 59 -11.93 -13.86 25.72
CA LEU A 59 -12.75 -14.24 26.86
C LEU A 59 -13.91 -15.16 26.45
N ILE A 60 -14.07 -15.47 25.15
CA ILE A 60 -15.17 -16.29 24.63
C ILE A 60 -15.28 -17.68 25.30
N ASN A 61 -14.15 -18.28 25.68
CA ASN A 61 -14.14 -19.58 26.36
C ASN A 61 -14.68 -19.51 27.79
N TYR A 62 -14.79 -18.31 28.36
CA TYR A 62 -15.26 -18.06 29.74
C TYR A 62 -16.61 -17.33 29.77
N ILE A 63 -16.85 -16.45 28.79
CA ILE A 63 -18.03 -15.60 28.67
C ILE A 63 -18.56 -15.74 27.25
N HIS A 64 -19.51 -16.67 27.05
CA HIS A 64 -20.04 -16.98 25.72
C HIS A 64 -20.74 -15.78 25.05
N ALA A 65 -21.19 -14.79 25.83
CA ALA A 65 -21.75 -13.54 25.32
C ALA A 65 -20.76 -12.72 24.47
N PHE A 66 -19.46 -13.00 24.58
CA PHE A 66 -18.40 -12.41 23.75
C PHE A 66 -18.13 -13.19 22.46
N THR A 67 -19.00 -14.14 22.11
CA THR A 67 -19.02 -14.71 20.76
C THR A 67 -19.32 -13.59 19.77
N PHE A 68 -18.50 -13.47 18.73
CA PHE A 68 -18.74 -12.47 17.69
C PHE A 68 -20.18 -12.51 17.19
N SER A 69 -20.81 -11.35 17.15
CA SER A 69 -22.12 -11.12 16.55
C SER A 69 -22.22 -9.68 16.11
N LEU A 70 -23.13 -9.41 15.16
CA LEU A 70 -23.44 -8.05 14.73
C LEU A 70 -23.80 -7.16 15.94
N TRP A 71 -24.60 -7.68 16.87
CA TRP A 71 -25.01 -6.96 18.08
C TRP A 71 -23.86 -6.64 19.01
N LEU A 72 -22.90 -7.56 19.20
CA LEU A 72 -21.73 -7.31 20.03
C LEU A 72 -20.89 -6.16 19.45
N PHE A 73 -20.65 -6.18 18.14
CA PHE A 73 -19.89 -5.11 17.49
C PHE A 73 -20.59 -3.74 17.61
N GLU A 74 -21.92 -3.68 17.38
CA GLU A 74 -22.71 -2.46 17.56
C GLU A 74 -22.73 -1.98 19.02
N LEU A 75 -22.80 -2.90 19.98
CA LEU A 75 -22.70 -2.58 21.41
C LEU A 75 -21.32 -2.00 21.73
N ASN A 76 -20.25 -2.55 21.17
CA ASN A 76 -18.90 -2.02 21.32
C ASN A 76 -18.75 -0.62 20.73
N ALA A 77 -19.30 -0.40 19.53
CA ALA A 77 -19.38 0.93 18.93
C ALA A 77 -20.14 1.92 19.83
N LEU A 78 -21.25 1.50 20.43
CA LEU A 78 -22.02 2.33 21.38
C LEU A 78 -21.24 2.61 22.67
N VAL A 79 -20.58 1.61 23.25
CA VAL A 79 -19.75 1.77 24.46
C VAL A 79 -18.61 2.74 24.19
N LEU A 80 -17.90 2.58 23.07
CA LEU A 80 -16.84 3.50 22.65
C LEU A 80 -17.38 4.92 22.38
N THR A 81 -18.60 5.03 21.86
CA THR A 81 -19.28 6.33 21.67
C THR A 81 -19.54 7.00 23.01
N ILE A 82 -20.05 6.28 24.00
CA ILE A 82 -20.29 6.79 25.36
C ILE A 82 -18.97 7.20 26.02
N VAL A 83 -17.94 6.36 25.96
CA VAL A 83 -16.60 6.66 26.49
C VAL A 83 -16.02 7.90 25.81
N GLY A 84 -16.08 7.96 24.48
CA GLY A 84 -15.64 9.12 23.69
C GLY A 84 -16.40 10.40 24.06
N ALA A 85 -17.72 10.33 24.27
CA ALA A 85 -18.53 11.46 24.71
C ALA A 85 -18.16 11.92 26.13
N ILE A 86 -17.96 11.01 27.08
CA ILE A 86 -17.52 11.34 28.44
C ILE A 86 -16.13 12.01 28.41
N LEU A 87 -15.20 11.49 27.61
CA LEU A 87 -13.88 12.07 27.45
C LEU A 87 -13.95 13.44 26.75
N CYS A 88 -14.77 13.59 25.71
CA CYS A 88 -15.03 14.88 25.06
C CYS A 88 -15.59 15.90 26.06
N TRP A 89 -16.52 15.50 26.92
CA TRP A 89 -17.08 16.37 27.95
C TRP A 89 -16.03 16.78 28.98
N ARG A 90 -15.23 15.83 29.48
CA ARG A 90 -14.13 16.09 30.42
C ARG A 90 -13.08 17.00 29.82
N GLU A 91 -12.68 16.73 28.59
CA GLU A 91 -11.70 17.55 27.88
C GLU A 91 -12.28 18.89 27.52
N GLY A 92 -13.62 19.03 27.50
CA GLY A 92 -14.47 20.21 27.31
C GLY A 92 -14.87 20.49 25.86
N VAL A 93 -14.73 19.55 24.93
CA VAL A 93 -15.01 19.70 23.49
C VAL A 93 -16.39 20.34 23.23
N PHE A 94 -17.41 19.92 23.99
CA PHE A 94 -18.78 20.42 23.84
C PHE A 94 -18.99 21.87 24.30
N SER A 95 -18.10 22.45 25.12
CA SER A 95 -18.21 23.86 25.52
C SER A 95 -18.08 24.79 24.31
N ASP A 96 -17.22 24.43 23.37
CA ASP A 96 -16.93 25.26 22.20
C ASP A 96 -18.06 25.12 21.17
N LEU A 97 -18.64 23.93 21.04
CA LEU A 97 -19.81 23.70 20.19
C LEU A 97 -21.00 24.57 20.58
N LYS A 98 -21.21 24.80 21.88
CA LYS A 98 -22.23 25.76 22.36
C LYS A 98 -21.94 27.20 21.96
N ALA A 99 -20.69 27.57 21.67
CA ALA A 99 -20.35 28.89 21.16
C ALA A 99 -20.72 29.08 19.68
N TYR A 100 -20.83 27.98 18.91
CA TYR A 100 -21.20 27.98 17.49
C TYR A 100 -22.70 27.80 17.24
N MET A 101 -23.49 27.39 18.23
CA MET A 101 -24.95 27.36 18.07
C MET A 101 -25.49 28.80 17.98
N PRO A 102 -26.32 29.12 16.97
CA PRO A 102 -26.88 30.45 16.80
C PRO A 102 -27.70 30.81 18.05
N LYS A 103 -27.17 31.70 18.87
CA LYS A 103 -27.86 32.15 20.07
C LYS A 103 -29.12 32.88 19.64
N GLY A 104 -30.28 32.28 19.93
CA GLY A 104 -31.58 32.92 19.78
C GLY A 104 -31.64 34.28 20.49
N ILE A 105 -32.55 35.12 20.00
CA ILE A 105 -32.64 36.58 20.16
C ILE A 105 -32.58 37.12 21.61
N GLN A 106 -32.77 36.29 22.64
CA GLN A 106 -32.60 36.70 24.05
C GLN A 106 -31.14 36.88 24.51
N ALA A 107 -30.15 36.50 23.69
CA ALA A 107 -28.74 36.62 24.05
C ALA A 107 -28.08 37.98 23.72
N LYS A 108 -28.75 38.92 23.02
CA LYS A 108 -28.10 40.17 22.58
C LYS A 108 -27.64 41.06 23.73
N THR A 109 -28.45 41.20 24.79
CA THR A 109 -28.11 42.05 25.94
C THR A 109 -27.11 41.41 26.90
N ALA A 110 -27.21 40.11 27.16
CA ALA A 110 -26.22 39.38 27.98
C ALA A 110 -24.87 39.17 27.24
N ALA A 111 -24.88 39.05 25.91
CA ALA A 111 -23.67 38.96 25.11
C ALA A 111 -22.97 40.32 24.95
N ALA A 112 -23.72 41.44 24.94
CA ALA A 112 -23.12 42.77 24.95
C ALA A 112 -22.35 43.03 26.25
N SER A 113 -22.92 42.69 27.41
CA SER A 113 -22.24 42.87 28.70
C SER A 113 -21.05 41.91 28.88
N ALA A 114 -21.21 40.62 28.54
CA ALA A 114 -20.12 39.66 28.61
C ALA A 114 -19.01 39.93 27.59
N GLY A 115 -19.37 40.41 26.39
CA GLY A 115 -18.42 40.82 25.37
C GLY A 115 -17.64 42.07 25.76
N LEU A 116 -18.27 42.99 26.48
CA LEU A 116 -17.61 44.19 27.01
C LEU A 116 -16.60 43.82 28.10
N GLU A 117 -16.93 42.91 29.02
CA GLU A 117 -15.98 42.45 30.05
C GLU A 117 -14.72 41.78 29.49
N ASP A 118 -14.85 40.94 28.45
CA ASP A 118 -13.68 40.32 27.80
C ASP A 118 -12.79 41.37 27.11
N VAL A 119 -13.40 42.29 26.36
CA VAL A 119 -12.67 43.38 25.70
C VAL A 119 -11.96 44.24 26.74
N ARG A 120 -12.62 44.58 27.86
CA ARG A 120 -12.01 45.32 28.99
C ARG A 120 -10.85 44.55 29.62
N HIS A 121 -10.99 43.26 29.86
CA HIS A 121 -9.92 42.43 30.42
C HIS A 121 -8.69 42.38 29.49
N ARG A 122 -8.90 42.32 28.17
CA ARG A 122 -7.81 42.38 27.17
C ARG A 122 -7.20 43.77 27.07
N LEU A 123 -8.01 44.82 27.03
CA LEU A 123 -7.57 46.22 27.03
C LEU A 123 -6.77 46.57 28.29
N ASN A 124 -7.11 45.98 29.44
CA ASN A 124 -6.41 46.22 30.71
C ASN A 124 -4.95 45.75 30.71
N ARG A 125 -4.52 44.97 29.71
CA ARG A 125 -3.09 44.64 29.50
C ARG A 125 -2.30 45.81 28.91
N PHE A 126 -2.99 46.79 28.34
CA PHE A 126 -2.42 47.98 27.73
C PHE A 126 -2.72 49.21 28.60
N THR A 127 -1.71 50.05 28.82
CA THR A 127 -1.86 51.26 29.65
C THR A 127 -2.92 52.22 29.09
N ALA A 128 -2.96 52.39 27.75
CA ALA A 128 -3.96 53.20 27.07
C ALA A 128 -5.38 52.60 27.19
N GLY A 129 -5.49 51.26 27.15
CA GLY A 129 -6.75 50.57 27.34
C GLY A 129 -7.35 50.78 28.73
N LYS A 130 -6.53 50.73 29.79
CA LYS A 130 -6.99 50.98 31.17
C LYS A 130 -7.66 52.34 31.35
N GLN A 131 -7.12 53.39 30.72
CA GLN A 131 -7.64 54.76 30.84
C GLN A 131 -9.03 54.90 30.20
N ILE A 132 -9.22 54.33 29.00
CA ILE A 132 -10.52 54.34 28.31
C ILE A 132 -11.55 53.53 29.08
N VAL A 133 -11.18 52.32 29.55
CA VAL A 133 -12.09 51.47 30.32
C VAL A 133 -12.52 52.16 31.63
N SER A 134 -11.62 52.84 32.33
CA SER A 134 -12.00 53.59 33.55
C SER A 134 -12.98 54.73 33.26
N LYS A 135 -12.79 55.43 32.15
CA LYS A 135 -13.68 56.53 31.73
C LYS A 135 -15.08 56.01 31.41
N HIS A 136 -15.18 54.93 30.64
CA HIS A 136 -16.46 54.32 30.29
C HIS A 136 -17.23 53.77 31.51
N ILE A 137 -16.53 53.21 32.48
CA ILE A 137 -17.15 52.77 33.75
C ILE A 137 -17.73 53.97 34.50
N GLN A 138 -17.00 55.10 34.53
CA GLN A 138 -17.48 56.32 35.16
C GLN A 138 -18.73 56.88 34.46
N GLU A 139 -18.72 57.01 33.12
CA GLU A 139 -19.86 57.48 32.33
C GLU A 139 -21.11 56.60 32.54
N TYR A 140 -20.93 55.27 32.60
CA TYR A 140 -22.02 54.34 32.85
C TYR A 140 -22.62 54.50 34.25
N ASN A 141 -21.78 54.70 35.27
CA ASN A 141 -22.22 54.94 36.64
C ASN A 141 -22.96 56.28 36.78
N GLU A 142 -22.49 57.32 36.09
CA GLU A 142 -23.16 58.62 36.04
C GLU A 142 -24.54 58.53 35.36
N LEU A 143 -24.65 57.82 34.24
CA LEU A 143 -25.92 57.58 33.57
C LEU A 143 -26.90 56.81 34.48
N ARG A 144 -26.42 55.77 35.16
CA ARG A 144 -27.24 54.98 36.10
C ARG A 144 -27.73 55.81 37.27
N ALA A 145 -26.89 56.71 37.80
CA ALA A 145 -27.28 57.63 38.86
C ALA A 145 -28.35 58.63 38.39
N ARG A 146 -28.26 59.14 37.15
CA ARG A 146 -29.31 59.97 36.53
C ARG A 146 -30.62 59.21 36.33
N HIS A 147 -30.57 57.99 35.80
CA HIS A 147 -31.78 57.17 35.64
C HIS A 147 -32.45 56.88 36.99
N ALA A 148 -31.67 56.58 38.04
CA ALA A 148 -32.22 56.36 39.39
C ALA A 148 -32.87 57.62 39.99
N SER A 149 -32.29 58.81 39.76
CA SER A 149 -32.92 60.06 40.20
C SER A 149 -34.18 60.38 39.40
N GLU A 150 -34.21 60.13 38.10
CA GLU A 150 -35.38 60.32 37.25
C GLU A 150 -36.52 59.35 37.60
N VAL A 151 -36.21 58.07 37.88
CA VAL A 151 -37.22 57.05 38.26
C VAL A 151 -37.82 57.32 39.65
N SER A 152 -37.02 57.84 40.60
CA SER A 152 -37.52 58.26 41.92
C SER A 152 -38.39 59.52 41.85
N SER A 153 -38.03 60.46 40.97
CA SER A 153 -38.83 61.66 40.65
C SER A 153 -40.13 61.32 39.92
N ALA A 154 -40.13 60.26 39.11
CA ALA A 154 -41.27 59.75 38.34
C ALA A 154 -42.31 58.98 39.18
N SER A 155 -42.17 58.90 40.51
CA SER A 155 -43.13 58.25 41.41
C SER A 155 -44.54 58.87 41.39
N LYS A 156 -44.69 60.08 40.83
CA LYS A 156 -45.97 60.79 40.64
C LYS A 156 -46.59 60.64 39.24
N LEU A 157 -45.93 59.94 38.31
CA LEU A 157 -46.39 59.76 36.93
C LEU A 157 -47.30 58.54 36.77
N SER A 158 -48.13 58.54 35.73
CA SER A 158 -49.00 57.40 35.42
C SER A 158 -48.17 56.16 35.02
N GLU A 159 -48.73 54.97 35.22
CA GLU A 159 -48.04 53.70 34.93
C GLU A 159 -47.61 53.58 33.46
N SER A 160 -48.36 54.20 32.54
CA SER A 160 -48.01 54.31 31.12
C SER A 160 -46.82 55.23 30.84
N GLU A 161 -46.64 56.30 31.61
CA GLU A 161 -45.51 57.23 31.44
C GLU A 161 -44.26 56.64 32.09
N ARG A 162 -44.43 55.97 33.23
CA ARG A 162 -43.35 55.29 33.93
C ARG A 162 -42.78 54.14 33.10
N SER A 163 -43.63 53.38 32.39
CA SER A 163 -43.17 52.33 31.48
C SER A 163 -42.44 52.89 30.26
N LYS A 164 -42.89 54.03 29.70
CA LYS A 164 -42.16 54.74 28.62
C LYS A 164 -40.80 55.25 29.07
N ILE A 165 -40.70 55.87 30.25
CA ILE A 165 -39.42 56.36 30.80
C ILE A 165 -38.47 55.19 31.06
N THR A 166 -38.97 54.10 31.64
CA THR A 166 -38.16 52.90 31.89
C THR A 166 -37.68 52.25 30.59
N ALA A 167 -38.53 52.23 29.55
CA ALA A 167 -38.15 51.77 28.22
C ALA A 167 -37.09 52.67 27.58
N LEU A 168 -37.23 54.00 27.69
CA LEU A 168 -36.26 54.97 27.18
C LEU A 168 -34.92 54.91 27.92
N HIS A 169 -34.92 54.73 29.23
CA HIS A 169 -33.71 54.51 30.05
C HIS A 169 -33.00 53.23 29.65
N LYS A 170 -33.75 52.15 29.44
CA LYS A 170 -33.20 50.88 28.98
C LYS A 170 -32.59 51.02 27.59
N GLU A 171 -33.27 51.68 26.66
CA GLU A 171 -32.76 51.96 25.31
C GLU A 171 -31.49 52.81 25.35
N THR A 172 -31.47 53.87 26.17
CA THR A 172 -30.30 54.75 26.32
C THR A 172 -29.10 54.01 26.91
N GLN A 173 -29.34 53.13 27.88
CA GLN A 173 -28.30 52.31 28.51
C GLN A 173 -27.77 51.24 27.54
N GLU A 174 -28.64 50.62 26.74
CA GLU A 174 -28.26 49.69 25.67
C GLU A 174 -27.43 50.39 24.59
N ARG A 175 -27.83 51.60 24.17
CA ARG A 175 -27.09 52.41 23.19
C ARG A 175 -25.70 52.80 23.69
N LEU A 176 -25.57 53.25 24.94
CA LEU A 176 -24.28 53.59 25.53
C LEU A 176 -23.35 52.37 25.62
N LEU A 177 -23.87 51.22 26.04
CA LEU A 177 -23.09 49.98 26.08
C LEU A 177 -22.61 49.55 24.70
N GLU A 178 -23.42 49.74 23.66
CA GLU A 178 -23.05 49.43 22.28
C GLU A 178 -21.98 50.39 21.73
N GLU A 179 -22.10 51.69 22.00
CA GLU A 179 -21.10 52.71 21.67
C GLU A 179 -19.75 52.42 22.35
N GLN A 180 -19.77 52.15 23.66
CA GLN A 180 -18.57 51.81 24.44
C GLN A 180 -17.91 50.52 23.94
N LEU A 181 -18.70 49.47 23.66
CA LEU A 181 -18.20 48.21 23.13
C LEU A 181 -17.53 48.40 21.76
N ARG A 182 -18.09 49.28 20.91
CA ARG A 182 -17.53 49.58 19.60
C ARG A 182 -16.20 50.32 19.72
N GLU A 183 -16.13 51.35 20.56
CA GLU A 183 -14.90 52.11 20.81
C GLU A 183 -13.80 51.25 21.42
N GLU A 184 -14.13 50.48 22.47
CA GLU A 184 -13.18 49.59 23.13
C GLU A 184 -12.66 48.48 22.19
N ARG A 185 -13.49 47.97 21.26
CA ARG A 185 -13.04 47.01 20.24
C ARG A 185 -12.09 47.63 19.22
N MET A 186 -12.40 48.83 18.74
CA MET A 186 -11.51 49.54 17.80
C MET A 186 -10.15 49.80 18.45
N LEU A 187 -10.16 50.30 19.70
CA LEU A 187 -8.93 50.53 20.46
C LEU A 187 -8.14 49.25 20.70
N LEU A 188 -8.80 48.15 21.08
CA LEU A 188 -8.14 46.87 21.30
C LEU A 188 -7.51 46.36 20.00
N GLN A 189 -8.21 46.50 18.87
CA GLN A 189 -7.69 46.09 17.57
C GLN A 189 -6.47 46.92 17.17
N ASP A 190 -6.51 48.25 17.37
CA ASP A 190 -5.36 49.12 17.11
C ASP A 190 -4.17 48.76 17.99
N LEU A 191 -4.38 48.59 19.31
CA LEU A 191 -3.33 48.22 20.25
C LEU A 191 -2.73 46.83 19.97
N GLU A 192 -3.56 45.85 19.61
CA GLU A 192 -3.08 44.52 19.21
C GLU A 192 -2.36 44.54 17.86
N ASN A 193 -2.79 45.38 16.91
CA ASN A 193 -2.10 45.56 15.64
C ASN A 193 -0.74 46.24 15.85
N SER A 194 -0.67 47.26 16.71
CA SER A 194 0.60 47.89 17.11
C SER A 194 1.52 46.92 17.83
N ALA A 195 1.00 46.11 18.78
CA ALA A 195 1.80 45.11 19.49
C ALA A 195 2.28 43.96 18.59
N LYS A 196 1.51 43.58 17.56
CA LYS A 196 1.91 42.60 16.53
C LYS A 196 2.95 43.15 15.55
N ALA A 197 3.03 44.47 15.36
CA ALA A 197 4.06 45.08 14.53
C ALA A 197 5.47 44.90 15.12
N ASP A 198 5.59 44.86 16.46
CA ASP A 198 6.88 44.70 17.15
C ASP A 198 7.31 43.24 17.35
N HIS A 199 6.36 42.31 17.26
CA HIS A 199 6.62 40.87 17.31
C HIS A 199 5.83 40.17 16.21
N PRO A 200 6.42 39.95 15.01
CA PRO A 200 5.78 39.17 13.96
C PRO A 200 5.65 37.74 14.48
N THR A 201 4.52 37.44 15.12
CA THR A 201 4.09 36.07 15.33
C THR A 201 3.99 35.45 13.95
N PRO A 202 4.65 34.31 13.67
CA PRO A 202 4.49 33.62 12.41
C PRO A 202 2.99 33.36 12.24
N ASN A 203 2.35 34.11 11.36
CA ASN A 203 0.96 33.90 10.99
C ASN A 203 0.95 32.53 10.32
N PHE A 204 0.59 31.49 11.06
CA PHE A 204 0.04 30.30 10.46
C PHE A 204 -1.16 30.77 9.64
N HIS A 205 -0.97 30.87 8.33
CA HIS A 205 -2.04 31.22 7.40
C HIS A 205 -3.21 30.29 7.71
N LYS A 206 -4.38 30.86 8.05
CA LYS A 206 -5.59 30.04 8.20
C LYS A 206 -5.71 29.27 6.88
N PRO A 207 -5.63 27.92 6.92
CA PRO A 207 -5.63 27.14 5.70
C PRO A 207 -6.91 27.46 4.95
N VAL A 208 -6.75 27.79 3.67
CA VAL A 208 -7.87 28.18 2.84
C VAL A 208 -8.75 26.94 2.63
N TRP A 209 -10.06 27.08 2.84
CA TRP A 209 -11.03 25.97 2.80
C TRP A 209 -10.95 25.12 1.51
N TRP A 210 -10.48 25.69 0.39
CA TRP A 210 -10.32 24.98 -0.87
C TRP A 210 -9.28 23.85 -0.80
N ILE A 211 -8.25 23.96 0.05
CA ILE A 211 -7.22 22.92 0.22
C ILE A 211 -7.87 21.62 0.69
N TRP A 212 -8.70 21.72 1.72
CA TRP A 212 -9.45 20.59 2.27
C TRP A 212 -10.47 20.04 1.27
N ALA A 213 -11.12 20.91 0.50
CA ALA A 213 -12.03 20.47 -0.56
C ALA A 213 -11.30 19.69 -1.66
N ILE A 214 -10.14 20.15 -2.13
CA ILE A 214 -9.31 19.41 -3.10
C ILE A 214 -8.88 18.08 -2.50
N LEU A 215 -8.39 18.07 -1.26
CA LEU A 215 -7.97 16.83 -0.60
C LEU A 215 -9.12 15.81 -0.51
N ILE A 216 -10.33 16.23 -0.14
CA ILE A 216 -11.52 15.37 -0.15
C ILE A 216 -11.78 14.84 -1.57
N VAL A 217 -11.70 15.68 -2.59
CA VAL A 217 -11.87 15.25 -3.99
C VAL A 217 -10.82 14.21 -4.37
N LEU A 218 -9.55 14.40 -3.97
CA LEU A 218 -8.49 13.41 -4.19
C LEU A 218 -8.82 12.10 -3.50
N MET A 219 -9.19 12.12 -2.23
CA MET A 219 -9.57 10.92 -1.46
C MET A 219 -10.75 10.18 -2.10
N ILE A 220 -11.79 10.90 -2.50
CA ILE A 220 -12.97 10.32 -3.17
C ILE A 220 -12.58 9.76 -4.54
N ALA A 221 -11.75 10.46 -5.32
CA ALA A 221 -11.27 9.97 -6.60
C ALA A 221 -10.44 8.69 -6.43
N THR A 222 -9.52 8.66 -5.45
CA THR A 222 -8.71 7.49 -5.09
C THR A 222 -9.58 6.30 -4.70
N PHE A 223 -10.58 6.52 -3.85
CA PHE A 223 -11.56 5.49 -3.48
C PHE A 223 -12.33 5.00 -4.71
N TYR A 224 -12.89 5.92 -5.50
CA TYR A 224 -13.71 5.60 -6.66
C TYR A 224 -12.94 4.79 -7.71
N THR A 225 -11.73 5.20 -8.08
CA THR A 225 -10.94 4.53 -9.12
C THR A 225 -10.54 3.11 -8.72
N ARG A 226 -10.32 2.88 -7.43
CA ARG A 226 -9.98 1.55 -6.89
C ARG A 226 -11.21 0.67 -6.64
N MET A 227 -12.39 1.27 -6.44
CA MET A 227 -13.65 0.55 -6.35
C MET A 227 -14.14 0.00 -7.69
N GLN A 228 -13.54 0.37 -8.82
CA GLN A 228 -14.08 0.02 -10.14
C GLN A 228 -14.05 -1.50 -10.43
N SER A 229 -13.06 -2.24 -9.92
CA SER A 229 -12.97 -3.70 -9.99
C SER A 229 -13.82 -4.45 -8.96
N ILE A 230 -14.66 -3.77 -8.16
CA ILE A 230 -15.48 -4.46 -7.17
C ILE A 230 -16.33 -5.58 -7.79
N VAL A 231 -16.71 -5.43 -9.07
CA VAL A 231 -17.46 -6.43 -9.83
C VAL A 231 -16.66 -7.71 -10.11
N THR A 232 -15.33 -7.63 -10.19
CA THR A 232 -14.42 -8.78 -10.37
C THR A 232 -13.90 -9.34 -9.04
N ALA A 233 -14.07 -8.63 -7.93
CA ALA A 233 -13.58 -9.02 -6.60
C ALA A 233 -13.86 -10.48 -6.18
N PRO A 234 -15.03 -11.10 -6.45
CA PRO A 234 -15.27 -12.51 -6.08
C PRO A 234 -14.48 -13.54 -6.89
N LYS A 235 -13.79 -13.10 -7.93
CA LYS A 235 -13.05 -13.94 -8.88
C LYS A 235 -11.69 -13.33 -9.18
N PHE A 236 -11.15 -12.50 -8.29
CA PHE A 236 -9.82 -11.92 -8.48
C PHE A 236 -8.78 -13.05 -8.53
N PHE A 237 -7.80 -12.98 -9.44
CA PHE A 237 -6.91 -14.12 -9.72
C PHE A 237 -5.89 -14.40 -8.60
N GLU A 238 -5.65 -13.49 -7.67
CA GLU A 238 -4.67 -13.73 -6.60
C GLU A 238 -5.10 -14.82 -5.62
N PHE A 239 -4.14 -15.52 -5.01
CA PHE A 239 -4.41 -16.63 -4.07
C PHE A 239 -4.65 -16.13 -2.64
N ASP A 240 -3.74 -15.29 -2.15
CA ASP A 240 -3.67 -14.78 -0.78
C ASP A 240 -4.96 -14.10 -0.28
N PRO A 241 -5.75 -13.34 -1.07
CA PRO A 241 -6.99 -12.74 -0.55
C PRO A 241 -7.99 -13.78 -0.02
N TYR A 242 -7.98 -14.98 -0.62
CA TYR A 242 -8.87 -16.06 -0.20
C TYR A 242 -8.40 -16.75 1.08
N PHE A 243 -7.08 -16.82 1.29
CA PHE A 243 -6.51 -17.19 2.58
C PHE A 243 -6.93 -16.18 3.65
N ASP A 244 -6.76 -14.88 3.37
CA ASP A 244 -7.04 -13.82 4.32
C ASP A 244 -8.52 -13.77 4.78
N MET A 245 -9.45 -13.98 3.84
CA MET A 245 -10.88 -14.00 4.14
C MET A 245 -11.36 -15.25 4.91
N ILE A 246 -10.58 -16.34 4.96
CA ILE A 246 -10.94 -17.53 5.76
C ILE A 246 -11.01 -17.17 7.24
N ASP A 247 -10.18 -16.25 7.72
CA ASP A 247 -10.24 -15.80 9.11
C ASP A 247 -11.54 -15.07 9.45
N ALA A 248 -12.06 -14.26 8.53
CA ALA A 248 -13.37 -13.63 8.68
C ALA A 248 -14.49 -14.69 8.67
N HIS A 249 -14.35 -15.72 7.81
CA HIS A 249 -15.25 -16.88 7.82
C HIS A 249 -15.19 -17.62 9.16
N TYR A 250 -14.01 -17.81 9.78
CA TYR A 250 -13.89 -18.41 11.11
C TYR A 250 -14.55 -17.57 12.20
N ILE A 251 -14.42 -16.24 12.15
CA ILE A 251 -15.12 -15.37 13.09
C ILE A 251 -16.63 -15.54 12.98
N LEU A 252 -17.17 -15.63 11.76
CA LEU A 252 -18.60 -15.85 11.52
C LEU A 252 -19.06 -17.25 11.98
N THR A 253 -18.27 -18.29 11.69
CA THR A 253 -18.62 -19.69 11.98
C THR A 253 -18.40 -20.09 13.43
N TYR A 254 -17.30 -19.63 14.04
CA TYR A 254 -16.83 -20.04 15.38
C TYR A 254 -16.84 -18.91 16.41
N GLY A 255 -17.28 -17.71 16.04
CA GLY A 255 -17.34 -16.55 16.92
C GLY A 255 -15.98 -15.91 17.24
N LYS A 256 -14.89 -16.48 16.71
CA LYS A 256 -13.50 -16.04 16.84
C LYS A 256 -12.63 -16.66 15.75
N GLN A 257 -11.44 -16.12 15.53
CA GLN A 257 -10.42 -16.79 14.72
C GLN A 257 -9.88 -18.06 15.39
N LEU A 258 -9.72 -19.11 14.61
CA LEU A 258 -9.08 -20.35 15.04
C LEU A 258 -7.57 -20.13 15.13
N LEU A 259 -6.94 -20.63 16.20
CA LEU A 259 -5.47 -20.63 16.28
C LEU A 259 -4.88 -21.59 15.26
N LEU A 260 -5.36 -22.83 15.29
CA LEU A 260 -4.91 -23.89 14.43
C LEU A 260 -6.01 -24.25 13.46
N ASP A 261 -5.63 -24.32 12.19
CA ASP A 261 -6.53 -24.63 11.10
C ASP A 261 -6.15 -25.97 10.46
N PRO A 262 -6.99 -27.01 10.64
CA PRO A 262 -6.76 -28.31 10.03
C PRO A 262 -7.27 -28.38 8.57
N SER A 263 -7.75 -27.30 7.94
CA SER A 263 -8.23 -27.36 6.55
C SER A 263 -7.13 -27.63 5.53
N ALA A 264 -5.86 -27.51 5.93
CA ALA A 264 -4.68 -27.86 5.16
C ALA A 264 -3.65 -28.64 6.01
N TRP A 265 -2.56 -29.09 5.39
CA TRP A 265 -1.37 -29.63 6.05
C TRP A 265 -1.61 -30.88 6.92
N PRO A 266 -2.01 -32.02 6.33
CA PRO A 266 -2.40 -33.24 7.08
C PRO A 266 -1.29 -33.81 7.97
N VAL A 267 -0.03 -33.53 7.66
CA VAL A 267 1.13 -33.92 8.48
C VAL A 267 1.15 -33.24 9.86
N VAL A 268 0.39 -32.16 10.05
CA VAL A 268 0.16 -31.51 11.34
C VAL A 268 -1.28 -31.79 11.77
N ALA A 269 -1.49 -32.89 12.52
CA ALA A 269 -2.83 -33.37 12.87
C ALA A 269 -3.73 -32.33 13.58
N ALA A 270 -3.14 -31.37 14.30
CA ALA A 270 -3.87 -30.30 14.97
C ALA A 270 -4.20 -29.10 14.06
N GLY A 271 -3.64 -29.05 12.85
CA GLY A 271 -3.66 -27.89 11.96
C GLY A 271 -2.46 -26.97 12.13
N THR A 272 -2.33 -25.99 11.23
CA THR A 272 -1.26 -24.97 11.25
C THR A 272 -1.79 -23.63 11.73
N ASN A 273 -0.90 -22.73 12.14
CA ASN A 273 -1.34 -21.41 12.60
C ASN A 273 -1.94 -20.61 11.43
N HIS A 274 -3.21 -20.23 11.55
CA HIS A 274 -3.89 -19.41 10.52
C HIS A 274 -4.07 -17.95 10.98
N ARG A 275 -3.97 -17.63 12.28
CA ARG A 275 -4.36 -16.31 12.78
C ARG A 275 -3.62 -15.16 12.12
N LEU A 276 -4.35 -14.39 11.32
CA LEU A 276 -3.92 -13.10 10.81
C LEU A 276 -4.19 -12.01 11.83
N GLN A 277 -3.65 -10.83 11.53
CA GLN A 277 -3.88 -9.63 12.34
C GLN A 277 -5.38 -9.36 12.52
N PRO A 278 -5.83 -9.06 13.75
CA PRO A 278 -7.25 -9.08 14.07
C PRO A 278 -8.06 -7.95 13.42
N LEU A 279 -7.42 -6.88 12.96
CA LEU A 279 -8.16 -5.69 12.54
C LEU A 279 -9.06 -5.95 11.32
N VAL A 280 -8.48 -6.46 10.23
CA VAL A 280 -9.21 -6.65 8.96
C VAL A 280 -10.28 -7.74 9.09
N PRO A 281 -10.01 -8.95 9.61
CA PRO A 281 -11.01 -10.01 9.63
C PRO A 281 -12.23 -9.70 10.50
N TYR A 282 -12.06 -8.95 11.60
CA TYR A 282 -13.20 -8.50 12.42
C TYR A 282 -14.01 -7.37 11.75
N LEU A 283 -13.37 -6.49 10.97
CA LEU A 283 -14.08 -5.51 10.14
C LEU A 283 -14.89 -6.19 9.04
N GLU A 284 -14.29 -7.16 8.34
CA GLU A 284 -14.95 -7.93 7.28
C GLU A 284 -16.12 -8.76 7.81
N ALA A 285 -15.94 -9.45 8.94
CA ALA A 285 -17.03 -10.19 9.60
C ALA A 285 -18.19 -9.27 10.01
N TYR A 286 -17.90 -8.05 10.48
CA TYR A 286 -18.91 -7.04 10.80
C TYR A 286 -19.67 -6.58 9.56
N TRP A 287 -18.97 -6.15 8.52
CA TRP A 287 -19.59 -5.70 7.28
C TRP A 287 -20.39 -6.80 6.59
N TYR A 288 -19.87 -8.05 6.58
CA TYR A 288 -20.59 -9.20 6.05
C TYR A 288 -21.88 -9.42 6.82
N SER A 289 -21.81 -9.47 8.15
CA SER A 289 -22.99 -9.69 9.00
C SER A 289 -24.04 -8.61 8.79
N LEU A 290 -23.63 -7.35 8.67
CA LEU A 290 -24.53 -6.22 8.46
C LEU A 290 -25.21 -6.28 7.09
N VAL A 291 -24.45 -6.47 6.01
CA VAL A 291 -25.01 -6.55 4.65
C VAL A 291 -25.88 -7.80 4.48
N ASN A 292 -25.47 -8.95 5.05
CA ASN A 292 -26.28 -10.16 5.02
C ASN A 292 -27.59 -9.97 5.80
N THR A 293 -27.57 -9.30 6.95
CA THR A 293 -28.76 -9.05 7.77
C THR A 293 -29.75 -8.08 7.13
N LEU A 294 -29.29 -7.10 6.35
CA LEU A 294 -30.15 -6.03 5.82
C LEU A 294 -30.54 -6.19 4.35
N GLN A 295 -29.83 -7.02 3.59
CA GLN A 295 -30.05 -7.16 2.14
C GLN A 295 -30.28 -8.60 1.68
N TYR A 296 -29.35 -9.51 1.95
CA TYR A 296 -29.34 -10.81 1.26
C TYR A 296 -29.98 -11.95 2.05
N HIS A 297 -29.93 -11.91 3.37
CA HIS A 297 -30.49 -12.90 4.29
C HIS A 297 -30.05 -14.35 3.96
N HIS A 298 -28.79 -14.55 3.58
CA HIS A 298 -28.26 -15.88 3.35
C HIS A 298 -28.29 -16.67 4.66
N LEU A 299 -28.83 -17.89 4.59
CA LEU A 299 -28.88 -18.83 5.72
C LEU A 299 -27.55 -19.52 5.97
N ALA A 300 -26.66 -19.55 4.97
CA ALA A 300 -25.32 -20.12 5.03
C ALA A 300 -24.31 -19.11 4.46
N PHE A 301 -23.03 -19.30 4.79
CA PHE A 301 -21.94 -18.46 4.33
C PHE A 301 -21.90 -18.32 2.80
N SER A 302 -21.79 -17.08 2.33
CA SER A 302 -21.69 -16.74 0.91
C SER A 302 -20.31 -16.18 0.61
N SER A 303 -19.44 -17.03 0.04
CA SER A 303 -18.07 -16.64 -0.31
C SER A 303 -18.04 -15.43 -1.25
N SER A 304 -18.98 -15.33 -2.19
CA SER A 304 -19.09 -14.17 -3.08
C SER A 304 -19.45 -12.89 -2.34
N LEU A 305 -20.38 -12.95 -1.36
CA LEU A 305 -20.72 -11.77 -0.55
C LEU A 305 -19.51 -11.33 0.30
N MET A 306 -18.78 -12.27 0.89
CA MET A 306 -17.57 -11.94 1.65
C MET A 306 -16.52 -11.28 0.76
N SER A 307 -16.25 -11.78 -0.45
CA SER A 307 -15.32 -11.14 -1.37
C SER A 307 -15.74 -9.73 -1.80
N TYR A 308 -17.04 -9.48 -1.98
CA TYR A 308 -17.52 -8.11 -2.22
C TYR A 308 -17.29 -7.19 -1.02
N VAL A 309 -17.53 -7.69 0.19
CA VAL A 309 -17.36 -6.90 1.41
C VAL A 309 -15.89 -6.63 1.72
N GLY A 310 -15.04 -7.66 1.69
CA GLY A 310 -13.60 -7.52 1.88
C GLY A 310 -12.97 -6.62 0.81
N GLY A 311 -13.50 -6.64 -0.42
CA GLY A 311 -13.03 -5.79 -1.51
C GLY A 311 -13.15 -4.27 -1.27
N VAL A 312 -13.86 -3.84 -0.21
CA VAL A 312 -14.08 -2.41 0.07
C VAL A 312 -12.96 -1.79 0.91
N TYR A 313 -12.26 -2.53 1.79
CA TYR A 313 -11.26 -1.89 2.63
C TYR A 313 -10.00 -1.40 1.90
N PRO A 314 -9.45 -2.09 0.86
CA PRO A 314 -8.26 -1.58 0.18
C PRO A 314 -8.49 -0.19 -0.44
N PRO A 315 -9.62 0.09 -1.13
CA PRO A 315 -9.94 1.45 -1.56
C PRO A 315 -10.07 2.47 -0.41
N ILE A 316 -10.61 2.07 0.76
CA ILE A 316 -10.69 2.95 1.94
C ILE A 316 -9.30 3.30 2.45
N THR A 317 -8.41 2.31 2.61
CA THR A 317 -7.05 2.54 3.12
C THR A 317 -6.21 3.36 2.13
N ALA A 318 -6.44 3.23 0.82
CA ALA A 318 -5.81 4.11 -0.17
C ALA A 318 -6.24 5.57 -0.04
N ALA A 319 -7.53 5.84 0.14
CA ALA A 319 -8.03 7.19 0.36
C ALA A 319 -7.44 7.79 1.65
N LEU A 320 -7.31 6.98 2.71
CA LEU A 320 -6.68 7.43 3.95
C LEU A 320 -5.16 7.60 3.82
N LEU A 321 -4.50 6.81 2.99
CA LEU A 321 -3.08 7.00 2.67
C LEU A 321 -2.85 8.36 2.01
N VAL A 322 -3.72 8.79 1.09
CA VAL A 322 -3.67 10.14 0.48
C VAL A 322 -3.74 11.23 1.57
N PHE A 323 -4.65 11.10 2.53
CA PHE A 323 -4.74 12.02 3.66
C PHE A 323 -3.48 12.00 4.55
N VAL A 324 -2.95 10.82 4.84
CA VAL A 324 -1.77 10.64 5.69
C VAL A 324 -0.52 11.27 5.06
N ILE A 325 -0.33 11.08 3.75
CA ILE A 325 0.78 11.68 3.00
C ILE A 325 0.61 13.20 2.91
N PHE A 326 -0.61 13.69 2.67
CA PHE A 326 -0.92 15.12 2.77
C PHE A 326 -0.50 15.67 4.13
N MET A 327 -0.96 15.06 5.23
CA MET A 327 -0.71 15.53 6.60
C MET A 327 0.79 15.57 6.93
N LEU A 328 1.53 14.54 6.51
CA LEU A 328 2.98 14.46 6.72
C LEU A 328 3.71 15.62 6.03
N LEU A 329 3.38 15.91 4.77
CA LEU A 329 4.03 16.96 3.98
C LEU A 329 3.52 18.37 4.29
N TYR A 330 2.23 18.51 4.58
CA TYR A 330 1.56 19.77 4.94
C TYR A 330 2.18 20.39 6.19
N HIS A 331 2.42 19.57 7.21
CA HIS A 331 3.01 20.07 8.45
C HIS A 331 4.51 20.33 8.35
N GLU A 332 5.25 19.65 7.46
CA GLU A 332 6.67 19.93 7.28
C GLU A 332 6.92 21.18 6.43
N TYR A 333 6.23 21.29 5.31
CA TYR A 333 6.48 22.33 4.30
C TYR A 333 5.30 23.29 4.26
N ASP A 334 4.28 22.99 3.45
CA ASP A 334 3.07 23.79 3.28
C ASP A 334 1.96 22.98 2.59
N GLU A 335 0.81 23.61 2.40
CA GLU A 335 -0.34 23.03 1.69
C GLU A 335 -0.06 22.63 0.24
N LYS A 336 0.87 23.31 -0.44
CA LYS A 336 1.15 23.09 -1.86
C LYS A 336 1.91 21.78 -2.03
N VAL A 337 2.98 21.58 -1.26
CA VAL A 337 3.74 20.33 -1.24
C VAL A 337 2.87 19.18 -0.71
N GLY A 338 2.03 19.45 0.30
CA GLY A 338 1.05 18.49 0.82
C GLY A 338 0.08 17.99 -0.25
N LEU A 339 -0.54 18.89 -1.02
CA LEU A 339 -1.47 18.53 -2.10
C LEU A 339 -0.78 17.79 -3.25
N ILE A 340 0.46 18.17 -3.60
CA ILE A 340 1.24 17.45 -4.62
C ILE A 340 1.49 16.00 -4.18
N GLY A 341 1.93 15.78 -2.93
CA GLY A 341 2.16 14.44 -2.42
C GLY A 341 0.89 13.59 -2.35
N ALA A 342 -0.24 14.19 -1.93
CA ALA A 342 -1.55 13.53 -1.98
C ALA A 342 -1.96 13.14 -3.40
N ALA A 343 -1.78 14.04 -4.36
CA ALA A 343 -2.15 13.83 -5.75
C ALA A 343 -1.27 12.74 -6.41
N LEU A 344 0.04 12.72 -6.14
CA LEU A 344 0.93 11.64 -6.58
C LEU A 344 0.54 10.29 -5.95
N THR A 345 0.22 10.28 -4.65
CA THR A 345 -0.24 9.07 -3.94
C THR A 345 -1.54 8.52 -4.54
N ALA A 346 -2.47 9.40 -4.93
CA ALA A 346 -3.72 9.01 -5.54
C ALA A 346 -3.55 8.26 -6.89
N MET A 347 -2.51 8.60 -7.64
CA MET A 347 -2.34 8.21 -9.05
C MET A 347 -1.22 7.21 -9.34
N MET A 348 -0.30 6.99 -8.39
CA MET A 348 0.83 6.08 -8.55
C MET A 348 0.36 4.65 -8.93
N PRO A 349 0.75 4.10 -10.09
CA PRO A 349 0.21 2.85 -10.61
C PRO A 349 0.44 1.66 -9.68
N VAL A 350 1.63 1.54 -9.08
CA VAL A 350 1.93 0.48 -8.11
C VAL A 350 1.02 0.54 -6.87
N LEU A 351 0.56 1.74 -6.47
CA LEU A 351 -0.41 1.90 -5.39
C LEU A 351 -1.86 1.73 -5.88
N LEU A 352 -2.09 1.75 -7.19
CA LEU A 352 -3.41 1.48 -7.74
C LEU A 352 -3.67 -0.02 -7.76
N SER A 353 -2.72 -0.82 -8.27
CA SER A 353 -2.84 -2.28 -8.32
C SER A 353 -2.96 -2.89 -6.92
N THR A 354 -2.12 -2.47 -5.96
CA THR A 354 -2.14 -3.03 -4.61
C THR A 354 -3.40 -2.68 -3.82
N PHE A 355 -4.02 -1.52 -4.06
CA PHE A 355 -5.18 -1.07 -3.29
C PHE A 355 -6.50 -1.20 -4.07
N VAL A 356 -6.53 -1.97 -5.15
CA VAL A 356 -7.72 -2.16 -5.97
C VAL A 356 -8.72 -3.06 -5.25
N ALA A 357 -10.03 -2.87 -5.47
CA ALA A 357 -11.03 -3.79 -4.95
C ALA A 357 -10.85 -5.18 -5.58
N GLY A 358 -10.83 -6.23 -4.75
CA GLY A 358 -10.45 -7.59 -5.20
C GLY A 358 -9.07 -8.01 -4.71
N GLU A 359 -8.18 -7.05 -4.44
CA GLU A 359 -6.87 -7.30 -3.83
C GLU A 359 -6.98 -7.19 -2.31
N GLN A 360 -7.74 -8.10 -1.67
CA GLN A 360 -7.96 -8.11 -0.22
C GLN A 360 -6.76 -8.65 0.57
N LEU A 361 -5.57 -8.15 0.26
CA LEU A 361 -4.35 -8.52 0.97
C LEU A 361 -4.18 -7.71 2.27
N VAL A 362 -3.46 -8.26 3.26
CA VAL A 362 -3.03 -7.48 4.45
C VAL A 362 -2.11 -6.29 4.12
N GLU A 363 -1.48 -6.29 2.93
CA GLU A 363 -0.57 -5.26 2.41
C GLU A 363 -1.19 -3.84 2.46
N PRO A 364 -2.37 -3.54 1.84
CA PRO A 364 -3.05 -2.25 1.90
C PRO A 364 -3.17 -1.62 3.29
N ILE A 365 -3.73 -2.35 4.27
CA ILE A 365 -3.91 -1.83 5.63
C ILE A 365 -2.55 -1.61 6.30
N GLY A 366 -1.58 -2.45 5.98
CA GLY A 366 -0.25 -2.37 6.54
C GLY A 366 0.59 -1.21 6.02
N ILE A 367 0.57 -0.94 4.71
CA ILE A 367 1.17 0.26 4.11
C ILE A 367 0.52 1.50 4.72
N PHE A 368 -0.82 1.55 4.76
CA PHE A 368 -1.53 2.68 5.35
C PHE A 368 -1.13 2.93 6.83
N THR A 369 -1.16 1.89 7.68
CA THR A 369 -0.84 2.03 9.10
C THR A 369 0.63 2.39 9.35
N LEU A 370 1.55 1.88 8.52
CA LEU A 370 2.97 2.26 8.54
C LEU A 370 3.15 3.77 8.33
N PHE A 371 2.55 4.32 7.27
CA PHE A 371 2.66 5.75 6.98
C PHE A 371 1.83 6.60 7.95
N PHE A 372 0.73 6.07 8.50
CA PHE A 372 -0.03 6.74 9.57
C PHE A 372 0.83 6.89 10.82
N PHE A 373 1.59 5.86 11.20
CA PHE A 373 2.60 5.99 12.25
C PHE A 373 3.64 7.05 11.90
N PHE A 374 4.16 7.08 10.67
CA PHE A 374 5.16 8.08 10.29
C PHE A 374 4.64 9.51 10.42
N ALA A 375 3.41 9.76 9.97
CA ALA A 375 2.80 11.07 10.06
C ALA A 375 2.51 11.46 11.52
N ALA A 376 1.93 10.55 12.31
CA ALA A 376 1.65 10.78 13.74
C ALA A 376 2.94 11.01 14.57
N TYR A 377 3.99 10.24 14.28
CA TYR A 377 5.27 10.36 14.97
C TYR A 377 6.02 11.63 14.55
N MET A 378 5.95 12.04 13.27
CA MET A 378 6.47 13.33 12.81
C MET A 378 5.79 14.51 13.54
N LEU A 379 4.47 14.46 13.71
CA LEU A 379 3.73 15.45 14.51
C LEU A 379 4.24 15.50 15.96
N ALA A 380 4.48 14.35 16.58
CA ALA A 380 5.05 14.26 17.92
C ALA A 380 6.51 14.79 17.98
N ILE A 381 7.31 14.62 16.93
CA ILE A 381 8.66 15.19 16.82
C ILE A 381 8.59 16.72 16.74
N ARG A 382 7.66 17.25 15.94
CA ARG A 382 7.49 18.71 15.78
C ARG A 382 7.07 19.37 17.08
N ASN A 383 6.24 18.70 17.89
CA ASN A 383 5.82 19.19 19.20
C ASN A 383 6.05 18.15 20.32
N MET A 384 7.32 17.90 20.67
CA MET A 384 7.72 16.91 21.68
C MET A 384 7.15 17.15 23.08
N LYS A 385 6.61 18.34 23.35
CA LYS A 385 5.98 18.68 24.63
C LYS A 385 4.57 18.12 24.74
N ASP A 386 3.88 17.97 23.61
CA ASP A 386 2.51 17.49 23.56
C ASP A 386 2.45 15.97 23.74
N LYS A 387 1.98 15.56 24.92
CA LYS A 387 1.80 14.16 25.28
C LYS A 387 0.73 13.48 24.40
N LYS A 388 -0.26 14.23 23.91
CA LYS A 388 -1.40 13.70 23.14
C LYS A 388 -0.93 13.20 21.78
N LEU A 389 -0.04 13.95 21.12
CA LEU A 389 0.59 13.53 19.85
C LEU A 389 1.50 12.32 20.04
N ALA A 390 2.23 12.24 21.16
CA ALA A 390 3.00 11.04 21.50
C ALA A 390 2.12 9.79 21.73
N ILE A 391 0.96 9.95 22.38
CA ILE A 391 -0.03 8.87 22.53
C ILE A 391 -0.60 8.48 21.15
N LEU A 392 -0.95 9.45 20.30
CA LEU A 392 -1.41 9.21 18.93
C LEU A 392 -0.38 8.40 18.14
N ALA A 393 0.91 8.76 18.21
CA ALA A 393 1.97 8.02 17.56
C ALA A 393 2.12 6.60 18.12
N GLY A 394 1.95 6.39 19.43
CA GLY A 394 1.93 5.06 20.03
C GLY A 394 0.74 4.19 19.56
N ILE A 395 -0.46 4.78 19.43
CA ILE A 395 -1.66 4.10 18.88
C ILE A 395 -1.45 3.79 17.39
N ALA A 396 -0.90 4.73 16.63
CA ALA A 396 -0.58 4.52 15.22
C ALA A 396 0.46 3.40 15.04
N PHE A 397 1.49 3.33 15.89
CA PHE A 397 2.40 2.18 15.91
C PHE A 397 1.66 0.88 16.22
N ALA A 398 0.78 0.86 17.23
CA ALA A 398 -0.01 -0.31 17.57
C ALA A 398 -0.88 -0.81 16.41
N SER A 399 -1.44 0.11 15.61
CA SER A 399 -2.20 -0.26 14.41
C SER A 399 -1.37 -1.06 13.39
N THR A 400 -0.04 -0.89 13.36
CA THR A 400 0.83 -1.64 12.44
C THR A 400 0.95 -3.13 12.78
N PHE A 401 0.74 -3.56 14.03
CA PHE A 401 0.70 -4.98 14.41
C PHE A 401 -0.70 -5.52 14.69
N LEU A 402 -1.69 -4.63 14.85
CA LEU A 402 -3.09 -5.02 14.87
C LEU A 402 -3.67 -5.20 13.46
N GLY A 403 -3.09 -4.53 12.46
CA GLY A 403 -3.55 -4.54 11.07
C GLY A 403 -2.73 -5.42 10.12
N ALA A 404 -1.41 -5.42 10.22
CA ALA A 404 -0.54 -6.21 9.36
C ALA A 404 0.80 -6.58 10.05
N HIS A 405 1.79 -7.06 9.30
CA HIS A 405 3.10 -7.46 9.82
C HIS A 405 4.23 -6.42 9.62
N TYR A 406 3.90 -5.12 9.52
CA TYR A 406 4.89 -4.05 9.24
C TYR A 406 5.51 -3.38 10.48
N TYR A 407 5.18 -3.87 11.67
CA TYR A 407 5.73 -3.37 12.93
C TYR A 407 7.25 -3.54 13.05
N THR A 408 7.88 -4.48 12.32
CA THR A 408 9.34 -4.66 12.30
C THR A 408 10.04 -3.49 11.64
N VAL A 409 9.58 -3.08 10.45
CA VAL A 409 10.04 -1.89 9.74
C VAL A 409 9.79 -0.65 10.59
N THR A 410 8.58 -0.53 11.14
CA THR A 410 8.18 0.57 12.02
C THR A 410 9.10 0.72 13.25
N ALA A 411 9.43 -0.40 13.91
CA ALA A 411 10.38 -0.44 15.01
C ALA A 411 11.79 -0.05 14.57
N GLY A 412 12.23 -0.52 13.40
CA GLY A 412 13.52 -0.15 12.81
C GLY A 412 13.64 1.36 12.59
N VAL A 413 12.62 1.98 11.99
CA VAL A 413 12.57 3.44 11.78
C VAL A 413 12.60 4.19 13.11
N LEU A 414 11.83 3.74 14.11
CA LEU A 414 11.81 4.34 15.44
C LEU A 414 13.19 4.25 16.13
N VAL A 415 13.86 3.10 16.05
CA VAL A 415 15.21 2.90 16.59
C VAL A 415 16.22 3.81 15.90
N LEU A 416 16.23 3.84 14.57
CA LEU A 416 17.15 4.67 13.78
C LEU A 416 16.97 6.15 14.12
N TYR A 417 15.72 6.61 14.20
CA TYR A 417 15.43 7.99 14.60
C TYR A 417 15.91 8.30 16.02
N ILE A 418 15.56 7.46 17.01
CA ILE A 418 15.96 7.69 18.41
C ILE A 418 17.47 7.80 18.53
N LEU A 419 18.21 6.89 17.88
CA LEU A 419 19.67 6.91 17.88
C LEU A 419 20.23 8.14 17.18
N ALA A 420 19.80 8.40 15.94
CA ALA A 420 20.34 9.50 15.14
C ALA A 420 20.04 10.87 15.77
N GLN A 421 18.78 11.14 16.12
CA GLN A 421 18.38 12.39 16.77
C GLN A 421 19.05 12.53 18.14
N GLY A 422 19.01 11.48 18.96
CA GLY A 422 19.57 11.49 20.30
C GLY A 422 21.07 11.76 20.32
N ILE A 423 21.83 11.10 19.44
CA ILE A 423 23.28 11.33 19.30
C ILE A 423 23.56 12.77 18.84
N ILE A 424 22.83 13.26 17.84
CA ILE A 424 23.00 14.63 17.33
C ILE A 424 22.72 15.67 18.44
N ASP A 425 21.63 15.50 19.20
CA ASP A 425 21.26 16.40 20.30
C ASP A 425 22.27 16.32 21.46
N VAL A 426 22.80 15.13 21.80
CA VAL A 426 23.88 14.97 22.78
C VAL A 426 25.12 15.75 22.32
N LEU A 427 25.55 15.57 21.07
CA LEU A 427 26.73 16.24 20.51
C LEU A 427 26.56 17.76 20.47
N ARG A 428 25.36 18.25 20.15
CA ARG A 428 24.99 19.68 20.15
C ARG A 428 24.71 20.26 21.53
N ALA A 429 24.66 19.42 22.57
CA ALA A 429 24.26 19.81 23.93
C ALA A 429 22.83 20.37 24.03
N GLU A 430 21.92 19.89 23.19
CA GLU A 430 20.50 20.26 23.24
C GLU A 430 19.79 19.61 24.44
N PRO A 431 18.75 20.26 25.00
CA PRO A 431 17.97 19.69 26.10
C PRO A 431 17.11 18.50 25.63
N LEU A 432 17.44 17.30 26.11
CA LEU A 432 16.78 16.04 25.72
C LEU A 432 15.53 15.66 26.55
N LYS A 433 15.10 16.50 27.50
CA LYS A 433 14.00 16.16 28.43
C LYS A 433 12.69 15.84 27.70
N ASP A 434 12.29 16.69 26.76
CA ASP A 434 11.06 16.51 26.01
C ASP A 434 11.18 15.35 25.01
N PHE A 435 12.36 15.16 24.42
CA PHE A 435 12.67 14.00 23.58
C PHE A 435 12.51 12.67 24.34
N TYR A 436 13.08 12.54 25.55
CA TYR A 436 12.92 11.33 26.37
C TYR A 436 11.46 11.09 26.73
N LYS A 437 10.77 12.14 27.19
CA LYS A 437 9.38 12.05 27.63
C LYS A 437 8.45 11.61 26.49
N MET A 438 8.60 12.19 25.30
CA MET A 438 7.83 11.83 24.12
C MET A 438 8.05 10.36 23.75
N ASN A 439 9.31 9.91 23.63
CA ASN A 439 9.63 8.53 23.29
C ASN A 439 9.20 7.51 24.35
N ILE A 440 9.30 7.85 25.65
CA ILE A 440 8.79 6.99 26.73
C ILE A 440 7.28 6.80 26.60
N ILE A 441 6.52 7.85 26.27
CA ILE A 441 5.07 7.74 26.08
C ILE A 441 4.74 6.85 24.88
N VAL A 442 5.45 7.03 23.76
CA VAL A 442 5.29 6.17 22.56
C VAL A 442 5.56 4.71 22.93
N ILE A 443 6.73 4.41 23.51
CA ILE A 443 7.13 3.05 23.89
C ILE A 443 6.17 2.45 24.93
N ALA A 444 5.74 3.22 25.93
CA ALA A 444 4.78 2.74 26.93
C ALA A 444 3.43 2.39 26.30
N THR A 445 2.96 3.18 25.34
CA THR A 445 1.74 2.89 24.59
C THR A 445 1.89 1.60 23.78
N ILE A 446 3.03 1.42 23.10
CA ILE A 446 3.35 0.18 22.37
C ILE A 446 3.33 -1.03 23.31
N ILE A 447 3.93 -0.92 24.50
CA ILE A 447 3.95 -1.99 25.51
C ILE A 447 2.53 -2.38 25.93
N ILE A 448 1.65 -1.42 26.16
CA ILE A 448 0.27 -1.69 26.59
C ILE A 448 -0.50 -2.47 25.51
N PHE A 449 -0.48 -1.99 24.27
CA PHE A 449 -1.17 -2.68 23.16
C PHE A 449 -0.53 -4.03 22.86
N TYR A 450 0.79 -4.12 22.88
CA TYR A 450 1.48 -5.38 22.64
C TYR A 450 1.22 -6.39 23.77
N ALA A 451 1.11 -5.97 25.03
CA ALA A 451 0.77 -6.88 26.12
C ALA A 451 -0.62 -7.52 25.93
N LEU A 452 -1.57 -6.78 25.33
CA LEU A 452 -2.89 -7.28 24.96
C LEU A 452 -2.85 -8.15 23.69
N TYR A 453 -1.95 -7.85 22.76
CA TYR A 453 -1.78 -8.58 21.49
C TYR A 453 -0.95 -9.86 21.63
N ALA A 454 0.05 -9.90 22.52
CA ALA A 454 0.99 -11.00 22.61
C ALA A 454 0.36 -12.39 22.81
N PRO A 455 -0.72 -12.55 23.60
CA PRO A 455 -1.42 -13.83 23.76
C PRO A 455 -2.14 -14.33 22.50
N TYR A 456 -2.30 -13.47 21.49
CA TYR A 456 -3.05 -13.80 20.27
C TYR A 456 -2.38 -14.84 19.40
N GLN A 457 -1.04 -14.82 19.36
CA GLN A 457 -0.21 -15.74 18.58
C GLN A 457 -0.52 -15.70 17.08
N ALA A 458 -0.51 -14.51 16.46
CA ALA A 458 -0.65 -14.42 14.99
C ALA A 458 0.48 -15.17 14.26
N THR A 459 0.22 -15.61 13.03
CA THR A 459 1.09 -16.51 12.26
C THR A 459 2.55 -16.05 12.19
N LEU A 460 2.85 -14.79 11.85
CA LEU A 460 4.25 -14.31 11.81
C LEU A 460 4.77 -13.75 13.14
N GLN A 461 3.99 -13.83 14.23
CA GLN A 461 4.46 -13.38 15.54
C GLN A 461 5.59 -14.27 16.08
N SER A 462 5.60 -15.57 15.76
CA SER A 462 6.68 -16.48 16.16
C SER A 462 8.04 -16.12 15.54
N ASN A 463 8.04 -15.38 14.43
CA ASN A 463 9.25 -14.93 13.76
C ASN A 463 9.86 -13.67 14.40
N LEU A 464 9.19 -13.08 15.39
CA LEU A 464 9.72 -11.95 16.15
C LEU A 464 10.89 -12.38 17.02
N SER A 465 12.08 -11.85 16.73
CA SER A 465 13.20 -11.97 17.64
C SER A 465 12.92 -11.23 18.96
N SER A 466 13.52 -11.72 20.05
CA SER A 466 13.47 -11.08 21.35
C SER A 466 14.87 -10.75 21.86
N ILE A 467 14.99 -9.65 22.60
CA ILE A 467 16.21 -9.26 23.32
C ILE A 467 15.89 -9.41 24.81
N LEU A 468 16.58 -10.34 25.50
CA LEU A 468 16.34 -10.65 26.91
C LEU A 468 14.87 -11.09 27.20
N GLY A 469 14.24 -11.79 26.24
CA GLY A 469 12.84 -12.24 26.36
C GLY A 469 11.80 -11.15 26.06
N ILE A 470 12.22 -9.90 25.82
CA ILE A 470 11.33 -8.82 25.40
C ILE A 470 11.35 -8.73 23.87
N PRO A 471 10.19 -8.74 23.20
CA PRO A 471 10.12 -8.64 21.73
C PRO A 471 10.84 -7.43 21.18
N ILE A 472 11.53 -7.61 20.05
CA ILE A 472 12.44 -6.60 19.48
C ILE A 472 11.75 -5.26 19.21
N ILE A 473 10.46 -5.26 18.88
CA ILE A 473 9.67 -4.03 18.65
C ILE A 473 9.51 -3.13 19.88
N ILE A 474 9.69 -3.69 21.08
CA ILE A 474 9.71 -2.94 22.35
C ILE A 474 11.16 -2.75 22.81
N ALA A 475 11.92 -3.84 22.83
CA ALA A 475 13.26 -3.86 23.40
C ALA A 475 14.23 -2.96 22.63
N ALA A 476 14.19 -2.95 21.30
CA ALA A 476 15.14 -2.17 20.51
C ALA A 476 14.92 -0.65 20.66
N PRO A 477 13.69 -0.08 20.53
CA PRO A 477 13.46 1.33 20.83
C PRO A 477 13.83 1.72 22.27
N ALA A 478 13.51 0.87 23.24
CA ALA A 478 13.86 1.12 24.64
C ALA A 478 15.38 1.14 24.86
N LEU A 479 16.11 0.17 24.30
CA LEU A 479 17.58 0.12 24.37
C LEU A 479 18.22 1.30 23.64
N ALA A 480 17.68 1.71 22.49
CA ALA A 480 18.13 2.91 21.79
C ALA A 480 17.98 4.15 22.67
N LEU A 481 16.85 4.30 23.35
CA LEU A 481 16.61 5.42 24.25
C LEU A 481 17.53 5.40 25.49
N VAL A 482 17.74 4.22 26.07
CA VAL A 482 18.70 4.01 27.18
C VAL A 482 20.12 4.34 26.73
N LEU A 483 20.53 3.93 25.53
CA LEU A 483 21.86 4.24 24.98
C LEU A 483 22.05 5.76 24.84
N VAL A 484 21.06 6.48 24.31
CA VAL A 484 21.09 7.95 24.23
C VAL A 484 21.18 8.57 25.63
N ALA A 485 20.42 8.04 26.60
CA ALA A 485 20.51 8.49 27.99
C ALA A 485 21.90 8.27 28.60
N VAL A 486 22.52 7.12 28.36
CA VAL A 486 23.90 6.87 28.80
C VAL A 486 24.86 7.87 28.17
N LEU A 487 24.73 8.13 26.86
CA LEU A 487 25.55 9.11 26.14
C LEU A 487 25.38 10.54 26.66
N ASP A 488 24.18 10.92 27.11
CA ASP A 488 23.93 12.25 27.68
C ASP A 488 24.43 12.38 29.13
N TYR A 489 24.10 11.43 29.99
CA TYR A 489 24.34 11.53 31.43
C TYR A 489 25.75 11.08 31.85
N LEU A 490 26.36 10.09 31.18
CA LEU A 490 27.67 9.57 31.57
C LEU A 490 28.78 10.64 31.47
N PRO A 491 28.92 11.43 30.38
CA PRO A 491 29.90 12.51 30.33
C PRO A 491 29.67 13.57 31.42
N LYS A 492 28.41 13.90 31.71
CA LYS A 492 28.05 14.87 32.78
C LYS A 492 28.43 14.33 34.15
N LEU A 493 28.19 13.05 34.41
CA LEU A 493 28.54 12.39 35.68
C LEU A 493 30.06 12.28 35.87
N LEU A 494 30.77 11.85 34.83
CA LEU A 494 32.24 11.73 34.84
C LEU A 494 32.92 13.10 35.00
N ALA A 495 32.38 14.14 34.34
CA ALA A 495 32.83 15.52 34.52
C ALA A 495 32.57 16.03 35.94
N LYS A 496 31.36 15.78 36.48
CA LYS A 496 31.00 16.18 37.85
C LYS A 496 31.90 15.53 38.91
N ARG A 497 32.29 14.27 38.70
CA ARG A 497 33.19 13.53 39.62
C ARG A 497 34.69 13.78 39.37
N LYS A 498 35.06 14.56 38.35
CA LYS A 498 36.45 14.84 37.97
C LYS A 498 37.33 13.59 37.77
N LEU A 499 36.74 12.45 37.37
CA LEU A 499 37.46 11.17 37.29
C LEU A 499 38.41 11.12 36.08
N ILE A 500 37.85 11.28 34.87
CA ILE A 500 38.57 11.12 33.59
C ILE A 500 38.32 12.33 32.67
N ILE A 501 37.15 12.94 32.77
CA ILE A 501 36.71 14.04 31.91
C ILE A 501 36.85 15.36 32.68
N LYS A 502 37.69 16.28 32.18
CA LYS A 502 37.83 17.63 32.75
C LYS A 502 36.69 18.58 32.32
N SER A 503 36.14 18.42 31.12
CA SER A 503 35.03 19.24 30.60
C SER A 503 34.16 18.47 29.60
N SER A 504 32.85 18.77 29.59
CA SER A 504 31.86 18.17 28.68
C SER A 504 31.76 18.95 27.36
N ASN A 505 32.89 19.07 26.65
CA ASN A 505 32.92 19.68 25.31
C ASN A 505 32.60 18.65 24.21
N PHE A 506 32.40 19.13 22.98
CA PHE A 506 32.08 18.28 21.81
C PHE A 506 33.10 17.13 21.63
N LYS A 507 34.40 17.41 21.74
CA LYS A 507 35.47 16.41 21.59
C LYS A 507 35.35 15.29 22.61
N THR A 508 35.09 15.63 23.88
CA THR A 508 34.86 14.65 24.94
C THR A 508 33.63 13.80 24.65
N LYS A 509 32.51 14.41 24.27
CA LYS A 509 31.27 13.68 23.98
C LYS A 509 31.45 12.73 22.80
N LEU A 510 32.15 13.18 21.75
CA LEU A 510 32.51 12.34 20.61
C LEU A 510 33.43 11.19 21.02
N ALA A 511 34.43 11.44 21.87
CA ALA A 511 35.30 10.38 22.39
C ALA A 511 34.52 9.34 23.21
N VAL A 512 33.61 9.78 24.08
CA VAL A 512 32.72 8.87 24.84
C VAL A 512 31.81 8.08 23.91
N LEU A 513 31.25 8.72 22.87
CA LEU A 513 30.45 8.05 21.85
C LEU A 513 31.26 6.97 21.12
N ILE A 514 32.50 7.27 20.71
CA ILE A 514 33.38 6.30 20.05
C ILE A 514 33.67 5.12 20.99
N VAL A 515 34.02 5.39 22.26
CA VAL A 515 34.29 4.34 23.25
C VAL A 515 33.06 3.45 23.49
N ILE A 516 31.89 4.04 23.72
CA ILE A 516 30.64 3.30 23.90
C ILE A 516 30.28 2.54 22.62
N GLY A 517 30.46 3.14 21.45
CA GLY A 517 30.26 2.51 20.16
C GLY A 517 31.13 1.27 19.98
N VAL A 518 32.43 1.36 20.32
CA VAL A 518 33.35 0.20 20.29
C VAL A 518 32.92 -0.88 21.28
N ILE A 519 32.54 -0.50 22.52
CA ILE A 519 32.05 -1.46 23.53
C ILE A 519 30.76 -2.14 23.04
N LEU A 520 29.84 -1.39 22.44
CA LEU A 520 28.59 -1.91 21.91
C LEU A 520 28.86 -2.86 20.74
N LEU A 521 29.71 -2.47 19.78
CA LEU A 521 30.10 -3.32 18.66
C LEU A 521 30.79 -4.59 19.12
N ALA A 522 31.70 -4.50 20.09
CA ALA A 522 32.32 -5.67 20.72
C ALA A 522 31.28 -6.54 21.44
N SER A 523 30.32 -5.93 22.14
CA SER A 523 29.24 -6.66 22.81
C SER A 523 28.33 -7.37 21.79
N LEU A 524 28.00 -6.73 20.68
CA LEU A 524 27.22 -7.32 19.59
C LEU A 524 28.01 -8.39 18.82
N ALA A 525 29.33 -8.24 18.70
CA ALA A 525 30.17 -9.23 18.04
C ALA A 525 30.35 -10.49 18.89
N PHE A 526 30.68 -10.32 20.18
CA PHE A 526 31.23 -11.37 21.05
C PHE A 526 30.26 -11.87 22.14
N THR A 527 29.08 -11.26 22.34
CA THR A 527 28.12 -11.70 23.37
C THR A 527 26.79 -12.14 22.76
N LYS A 528 25.96 -12.82 23.57
CA LYS A 528 24.60 -13.24 23.18
C LYS A 528 23.66 -12.06 22.88
N LEU A 529 23.98 -10.84 23.32
CA LEU A 529 23.24 -9.62 22.94
C LEU A 529 23.30 -9.36 21.43
N GLY A 530 24.34 -9.87 20.75
CA GLY A 530 24.48 -9.81 19.31
C GLY A 530 23.49 -10.69 18.54
N ASN A 531 23.02 -11.79 19.14
CA ASN A 531 22.22 -12.78 18.41
C ASN A 531 20.90 -12.22 17.85
N PRO A 532 20.11 -11.44 18.61
CA PRO A 532 18.89 -10.84 18.08
C PRO A 532 19.16 -9.82 16.96
N VAL A 533 20.24 -9.03 17.07
CA VAL A 533 20.65 -8.08 16.02
C VAL A 533 21.12 -8.82 14.77
N LYS A 534 21.97 -9.84 14.92
CA LYS A 534 22.41 -10.71 13.83
C LYS A 534 21.22 -11.44 13.20
N SER A 535 20.24 -11.88 13.98
CA SER A 535 19.02 -12.52 13.49
C SER A 535 18.13 -11.52 12.75
N TYR A 536 18.03 -10.27 13.22
CA TYR A 536 17.29 -9.21 12.53
C TYR A 536 17.97 -8.80 11.22
N ILE A 537 19.31 -8.66 11.22
CA ILE A 537 20.08 -8.43 9.99
C ILE A 537 19.94 -9.62 9.06
N ALA A 538 20.03 -10.85 9.57
CA ALA A 538 19.85 -12.06 8.77
C ALA A 538 18.44 -12.16 8.19
N LEU A 539 17.40 -11.78 8.94
CA LEU A 539 16.04 -11.64 8.44
C LEU A 539 16.00 -10.58 7.32
N SER A 540 16.72 -9.47 7.51
CA SER A 540 16.83 -8.39 6.53
C SER A 540 17.60 -8.76 5.25
N THR A 541 18.57 -9.67 5.33
CA THR A 541 19.31 -10.19 4.15
C THR A 541 18.58 -11.34 3.46
N LYS A 542 17.81 -12.12 4.23
CA LYS A 542 16.94 -13.19 3.73
C LYS A 542 15.70 -12.67 3.00
N PHE A 543 15.46 -11.38 3.03
CA PHE A 543 14.59 -10.71 2.07
C PHE A 543 15.11 -11.01 0.65
N THR A 544 16.32 -10.57 0.31
CA THR A 544 16.90 -10.77 -1.04
C THR A 544 17.30 -12.21 -1.39
N THR A 545 17.43 -13.11 -0.41
CA THR A 545 17.94 -14.47 -0.62
C THR A 545 16.94 -15.51 -0.13
N PRO A 546 16.42 -16.37 -1.03
CA PRO A 546 15.42 -17.38 -0.68
C PRO A 546 15.84 -18.16 0.56
N SER A 547 15.06 -18.10 1.63
CA SER A 547 15.45 -18.78 2.88
C SER A 547 15.21 -20.30 2.83
N LYS A 548 14.45 -20.74 1.82
CA LYS A 548 14.09 -22.12 1.50
C LYS A 548 13.99 -22.26 -0.03
N PRO A 549 14.22 -23.46 -0.60
CA PRO A 549 13.98 -23.76 -2.02
C PRO A 549 12.66 -23.22 -2.57
N LEU A 550 11.57 -23.33 -1.80
CA LEU A 550 10.25 -22.85 -2.19
C LEU A 550 10.22 -21.36 -2.58
N PHE A 551 10.92 -20.49 -1.86
CA PHE A 551 10.92 -19.06 -2.16
C PHE A 551 11.59 -18.71 -3.50
N MET A 552 12.37 -19.62 -4.10
CA MET A 552 12.93 -19.44 -5.44
C MET A 552 11.87 -19.53 -6.56
N THR A 553 10.70 -20.08 -6.23
CA THR A 553 9.67 -20.40 -7.21
C THR A 553 8.57 -19.34 -7.30
N VAL A 554 8.59 -18.37 -6.38
CA VAL A 554 7.54 -17.38 -6.14
C VAL A 554 7.96 -16.03 -6.74
N GLN A 555 7.10 -15.42 -7.57
CA GLN A 555 7.46 -14.26 -8.41
C GLN A 555 7.69 -12.98 -7.58
N GLU A 556 7.03 -12.86 -6.43
CA GLU A 556 7.08 -11.70 -5.54
C GLU A 556 8.48 -11.53 -4.91
N TYR A 557 9.22 -12.62 -4.76
CA TYR A 557 10.56 -12.66 -4.19
C TYR A 557 11.67 -12.51 -5.23
N ILE A 558 11.31 -12.20 -6.49
CA ILE A 558 12.31 -11.82 -7.49
C ILE A 558 13.06 -10.60 -6.96
N PRO A 559 14.40 -10.65 -6.87
CA PRO A 559 15.12 -9.52 -6.34
C PRO A 559 15.07 -8.37 -7.33
N THR A 560 14.79 -7.19 -6.79
CA THR A 560 14.98 -5.95 -7.54
C THR A 560 16.46 -5.59 -7.48
N GLY A 561 16.93 -4.87 -8.49
CA GLY A 561 18.33 -4.49 -8.62
C GLY A 561 18.46 -3.12 -9.24
N PRO A 562 19.69 -2.58 -9.35
CA PRO A 562 19.91 -1.26 -9.93
C PRO A 562 19.41 -1.11 -11.37
N LEU A 563 19.29 -2.22 -12.10
CA LEU A 563 18.83 -2.31 -13.49
C LEU A 563 17.39 -2.84 -13.62
N TYR A 564 16.67 -2.98 -12.50
CA TYR A 564 15.31 -3.49 -12.54
C TYR A 564 14.37 -2.54 -13.31
N ALA A 565 13.44 -3.10 -14.08
CA ALA A 565 12.53 -2.35 -14.93
C ALA A 565 11.35 -1.77 -14.12
N PHE A 566 11.63 -0.80 -13.24
CA PHE A 566 10.61 -0.16 -12.36
C PHE A 566 9.39 0.36 -13.13
N GLY A 567 9.58 0.82 -14.37
CA GLY A 567 8.50 1.33 -15.21
C GLY A 567 7.43 0.27 -15.50
N GLY A 568 7.85 -0.95 -15.84
CA GLY A 568 6.95 -2.09 -16.04
C GLY A 568 6.34 -2.60 -14.72
N ALA A 569 7.02 -2.35 -13.60
CA ALA A 569 6.61 -2.79 -12.27
C ALA A 569 5.74 -1.77 -11.51
N GLY A 570 5.11 -0.83 -12.22
CA GLY A 570 4.13 0.10 -11.64
C GLY A 570 4.64 1.48 -11.26
N PHE A 571 5.89 1.85 -11.62
CA PHE A 571 6.36 3.25 -11.55
C PHE A 571 6.12 4.03 -12.86
N GLY A 572 5.47 3.40 -13.85
CA GLY A 572 5.08 4.06 -15.09
C GLY A 572 6.26 4.69 -15.84
N ALA A 573 6.03 5.88 -16.42
CA ALA A 573 7.06 6.60 -17.14
C ALA A 573 8.23 7.06 -16.23
N ILE A 574 7.98 7.23 -14.92
CA ILE A 574 9.01 7.62 -13.95
C ILE A 574 10.05 6.52 -13.77
N GLY A 575 9.61 5.25 -13.83
CA GLY A 575 10.48 4.08 -13.73
C GLY A 575 11.06 3.59 -15.05
N ALA A 576 10.75 4.24 -16.18
CA ALA A 576 11.27 3.85 -17.48
C ALA A 576 12.80 3.98 -17.49
N GLY A 577 13.49 2.89 -17.81
CA GLY A 577 14.95 2.85 -17.80
C GLY A 577 15.54 3.55 -19.03
N PHE A 578 16.53 4.43 -18.83
CA PHE A 578 17.39 4.92 -19.90
C PHE A 578 18.60 3.98 -19.99
N PHE A 579 18.77 3.31 -21.13
CA PHE A 579 19.72 2.20 -21.28
C PHE A 579 19.54 1.08 -20.23
N GLY A 580 18.29 0.82 -19.83
CA GLY A 580 17.98 -0.19 -18.81
C GLY A 580 18.20 0.25 -17.36
N VAL A 581 18.63 1.49 -17.10
CA VAL A 581 18.80 2.04 -15.75
C VAL A 581 17.66 3.02 -15.44
N PRO A 582 16.91 2.88 -14.34
CA PRO A 582 15.88 3.84 -13.92
C PRO A 582 16.52 5.12 -13.35
N ILE A 583 17.24 5.88 -14.18
CA ILE A 583 18.08 7.02 -13.78
C ILE A 583 17.29 8.04 -12.95
N LEU A 584 16.04 8.32 -13.34
CA LEU A 584 15.19 9.28 -12.66
C LEU A 584 14.90 8.89 -11.20
N ILE A 585 14.61 7.62 -10.94
CA ILE A 585 14.35 7.12 -9.58
C ILE A 585 15.59 7.35 -8.71
N TRP A 586 16.76 6.91 -9.19
CA TRP A 586 18.03 7.05 -8.47
C TRP A 586 18.38 8.50 -8.17
N LEU A 587 18.23 9.35 -9.18
CA LEU A 587 18.60 10.74 -9.08
C LEU A 587 17.69 11.50 -8.08
N VAL A 588 16.38 11.23 -8.09
CA VAL A 588 15.45 11.82 -7.10
C VAL A 588 15.84 11.35 -5.70
N CYS A 589 16.11 10.05 -5.50
CA CYS A 589 16.53 9.53 -4.21
C CYS A 589 17.81 10.20 -3.71
N ILE A 590 18.86 10.28 -4.54
CA ILE A 590 20.16 10.88 -4.18
C ILE A 590 19.99 12.35 -3.78
N ILE A 591 19.26 13.12 -4.58
CA ILE A 591 19.09 14.56 -4.33
C ILE A 591 18.25 14.82 -3.09
N SER A 592 17.17 14.06 -2.92
CA SER A 592 16.34 14.14 -1.72
C SER A 592 17.18 13.86 -0.48
N ILE A 593 18.00 12.81 -0.49
CA ILE A 593 18.90 12.47 0.61
C ILE A 593 19.92 13.60 0.87
N MET A 594 20.55 14.15 -0.18
CA MET A 594 21.48 15.28 -0.05
C MET A 594 20.80 16.54 0.54
N LEU A 595 19.59 16.86 0.08
CA LEU A 595 18.79 17.98 0.58
C LEU A 595 18.39 17.78 2.04
N ILE A 596 18.00 16.56 2.42
CA ILE A 596 17.70 16.25 3.81
C ILE A 596 18.96 16.38 4.67
N PHE A 597 20.11 15.85 4.24
CA PHE A 597 21.37 16.04 4.98
C PHE A 597 21.74 17.52 5.12
N THR A 598 21.51 18.31 4.07
CA THR A 598 21.69 19.77 4.10
C THR A 598 20.76 20.39 5.15
N SER A 599 19.49 20.02 5.17
CA SER A 599 18.51 20.45 6.17
C SER A 599 18.93 20.09 7.60
N ILE A 600 19.43 18.89 7.83
CA ILE A 600 19.93 18.43 9.14
C ILE A 600 21.17 19.22 9.56
N ALA A 601 22.13 19.38 8.66
CA ALA A 601 23.41 20.01 8.94
C ALA A 601 23.25 21.52 9.23
N PHE A 602 22.46 22.21 8.42
CA PHE A 602 22.35 23.67 8.48
C PHE A 602 21.17 24.19 9.31
N ARG A 603 20.04 23.49 9.32
CA ARG A 603 18.82 23.91 10.06
C ARG A 603 18.63 23.15 11.36
N GLY A 604 19.36 22.05 11.55
CA GLY A 604 19.12 21.14 12.66
C GLY A 604 17.74 20.48 12.57
N SER A 605 17.24 20.23 11.36
CA SER A 605 15.91 19.65 11.16
C SER A 605 15.79 18.27 11.81
N LYS A 606 14.90 18.16 12.79
CA LYS A 606 14.59 16.90 13.50
C LYS A 606 13.72 16.00 12.63
N THR A 607 12.83 16.58 11.83
CA THR A 607 11.99 15.88 10.86
C THR A 607 12.81 15.34 9.69
N GLY A 608 13.86 16.05 9.26
CA GLY A 608 14.83 15.52 8.29
C GLY A 608 15.52 14.23 8.75
N ILE A 609 15.93 14.16 10.02
CA ILE A 609 16.50 12.93 10.60
C ILE A 609 15.49 11.78 10.55
N PHE A 610 14.22 12.09 10.81
CA PHE A 610 13.13 11.12 10.72
C PHE A 610 12.90 10.64 9.29
N TYR A 611 12.86 11.53 8.29
CA TYR A 611 12.67 11.15 6.89
C TYR A 611 13.78 10.25 6.36
N ILE A 612 15.04 10.49 6.69
CA ILE A 612 16.13 9.57 6.33
C ILE A 612 15.94 8.21 7.01
N SER A 613 15.58 8.22 8.30
CA SER A 613 15.34 6.99 9.07
C SER A 613 14.20 6.16 8.49
N ALA A 614 13.19 6.79 7.87
CA ALA A 614 12.05 6.14 7.25
C ALA A 614 12.32 5.71 5.79
N ALA A 615 12.84 6.63 4.97
CA ALA A 615 12.99 6.41 3.53
C ALA A 615 14.10 5.43 3.18
N LEU A 616 15.23 5.45 3.90
CA LEU A 616 16.37 4.60 3.56
C LEU A 616 16.06 3.09 3.72
N PRO A 617 15.46 2.60 4.84
CA PRO A 617 15.07 1.20 4.94
C PRO A 617 14.05 0.76 3.88
N LEU A 618 13.06 1.60 3.57
CA LEU A 618 12.04 1.29 2.55
C LEU A 618 12.63 1.27 1.14
N MET A 619 13.58 2.17 0.86
CA MET A 619 14.33 2.18 -0.38
C MET A 619 15.19 0.93 -0.53
N VAL A 620 15.90 0.52 0.53
CA VAL A 620 16.65 -0.75 0.52
C VAL A 620 15.73 -1.94 0.28
N ALA A 621 14.56 -1.99 0.93
CA ALA A 621 13.59 -3.06 0.74
C ALA A 621 13.02 -3.10 -0.70
N GLY A 622 12.61 -1.96 -1.25
CA GLY A 622 12.10 -1.88 -2.63
C GLY A 622 13.15 -2.11 -3.71
N PHE A 623 14.44 -1.90 -3.39
CA PHE A 623 15.59 -2.28 -4.21
C PHE A 623 16.11 -3.70 -3.92
N SER A 624 15.47 -4.41 -2.99
CA SER A 624 15.80 -5.79 -2.65
C SER A 624 14.83 -6.77 -3.31
N GLU A 625 13.52 -6.51 -3.29
CA GLU A 625 12.49 -7.41 -3.84
C GLU A 625 11.30 -6.66 -4.46
N VAL A 626 10.61 -7.35 -5.39
CA VAL A 626 9.39 -6.84 -6.04
C VAL A 626 8.26 -6.65 -5.04
N LYS A 627 8.11 -7.53 -4.04
CA LYS A 627 7.07 -7.44 -3.00
C LYS A 627 7.04 -6.10 -2.26
N TYR A 628 8.18 -5.43 -2.11
CA TYR A 628 8.26 -4.14 -1.40
C TYR A 628 8.15 -2.91 -2.30
N LEU A 629 7.91 -3.07 -3.61
CA LEU A 629 7.72 -1.94 -4.53
C LEU A 629 6.59 -0.99 -4.13
N PRO A 630 5.41 -1.43 -3.64
CA PRO A 630 4.37 -0.51 -3.19
C PRO A 630 4.84 0.37 -2.03
N HIS A 631 5.60 -0.19 -1.09
CA HIS A 631 6.17 0.54 0.06
C HIS A 631 7.17 1.59 -0.41
N PHE A 632 8.04 1.18 -1.33
CA PHE A 632 9.00 2.10 -1.95
C PHE A 632 8.31 3.16 -2.79
N GLY A 633 7.19 2.86 -3.46
CA GLY A 633 6.39 3.83 -4.21
C GLY A 633 5.95 5.00 -3.33
N VAL A 634 5.43 4.72 -2.13
CA VAL A 634 5.08 5.78 -1.17
C VAL A 634 6.32 6.52 -0.65
N ALA A 635 7.40 5.80 -0.31
CA ALA A 635 8.65 6.43 0.14
C ALA A 635 9.27 7.33 -0.94
N TYR A 636 9.17 6.94 -2.21
CA TYR A 636 9.62 7.69 -3.36
C TYR A 636 8.81 8.99 -3.53
N ILE A 637 7.48 8.93 -3.39
CA ILE A 637 6.62 10.13 -3.39
C ILE A 637 7.05 11.09 -2.28
N LEU A 638 7.31 10.56 -1.07
CA LEU A 638 7.80 11.38 0.04
C LEU A 638 9.15 12.02 -0.28
N LEU A 639 10.13 11.26 -0.77
CA LEU A 639 11.45 11.78 -1.15
C LEU A 639 11.33 12.88 -2.21
N PHE A 640 10.55 12.64 -3.27
CA PHE A 640 10.28 13.63 -4.31
C PHE A 640 9.69 14.93 -3.72
N CYS A 641 8.66 14.83 -2.88
CA CYS A 641 8.02 15.98 -2.28
C CYS A 641 8.92 16.71 -1.27
N ILE A 642 9.76 15.96 -0.54
CA ILE A 642 10.78 16.51 0.34
C ILE A 642 11.83 17.28 -0.46
N ALA A 643 12.33 16.72 -1.57
CA ALA A 643 13.26 17.45 -2.42
C ALA A 643 12.66 18.75 -2.94
N LEU A 644 11.40 18.71 -3.38
CA LEU A 644 10.66 19.90 -3.81
C LEU A 644 10.49 20.92 -2.67
N GLY A 645 10.02 20.48 -1.50
CA GLY A 645 9.79 21.32 -0.33
C GLY A 645 11.08 21.95 0.22
N GLU A 646 12.16 21.18 0.29
CA GLU A 646 13.49 21.69 0.66
C GLU A 646 14.02 22.69 -0.35
N ALA A 647 13.87 22.41 -1.65
CA ALA A 647 14.27 23.35 -2.70
C ALA A 647 13.48 24.67 -2.60
N MET A 648 12.15 24.59 -2.46
CA MET A 648 11.29 25.77 -2.27
C MET A 648 11.69 26.55 -1.02
N TYR A 649 11.95 25.86 0.09
CA TYR A 649 12.41 26.48 1.34
C TYR A 649 13.76 27.19 1.16
N LEU A 650 14.73 26.57 0.49
CA LEU A 650 16.05 27.15 0.24
C LEU A 650 15.97 28.39 -0.65
N VAL A 651 15.06 28.39 -1.63
CA VAL A 651 14.80 29.54 -2.51
C VAL A 651 14.11 30.68 -1.75
N CYS A 652 13.13 30.37 -0.90
CA CYS A 652 12.34 31.40 -0.20
C CYS A 652 13.04 31.97 1.04
N SER A 653 13.93 31.19 1.66
CA SER A 653 14.64 31.63 2.86
C SER A 653 15.73 32.65 2.52
N ASN A 654 15.99 33.61 3.43
CA ASN A 654 17.12 34.57 3.35
C ASN A 654 18.51 33.89 3.33
N TYR A 655 18.56 32.57 3.22
CA TYR A 655 19.75 31.74 3.13
C TYR A 655 20.66 32.15 1.96
N TYR A 656 20.06 32.73 0.91
CA TYR A 656 20.76 33.29 -0.25
C TYR A 656 21.69 34.48 0.08
N LYS A 657 21.53 35.14 1.23
CA LYS A 657 22.36 36.30 1.60
C LYS A 657 23.82 35.96 1.93
N ASN A 658 24.13 34.69 2.21
CA ASN A 658 25.50 34.24 2.43
C ASN A 658 26.10 33.74 1.11
N GLU A 659 27.19 34.35 0.67
CA GLU A 659 27.83 34.06 -0.63
C GLU A 659 28.24 32.58 -0.80
N ARG A 660 28.67 31.92 0.29
CA ARG A 660 28.97 30.48 0.27
C ARG A 660 27.72 29.63 0.04
N ASN A 661 26.60 30.04 0.63
CA ASN A 661 25.32 29.34 0.52
C ASN A 661 24.68 29.58 -0.84
N ARG A 662 24.91 30.76 -1.44
CA ARG A 662 24.50 31.10 -2.81
C ARG A 662 24.99 30.04 -3.80
N ASN A 663 26.27 29.66 -3.73
CA ASN A 663 26.84 28.66 -4.64
C ASN A 663 26.17 27.28 -4.48
N ILE A 664 25.84 26.88 -3.25
CA ILE A 664 25.13 25.61 -2.99
C ILE A 664 23.72 25.66 -3.58
N VAL A 665 22.98 26.74 -3.35
CA VAL A 665 21.63 26.93 -3.91
C VAL A 665 21.67 26.99 -5.44
N MET A 666 22.69 27.62 -6.03
CA MET A 666 22.88 27.68 -7.48
C MET A 666 23.18 26.30 -8.09
N VAL A 667 24.05 25.50 -7.47
CA VAL A 667 24.32 24.13 -7.93
C VAL A 667 23.06 23.27 -7.82
N LEU A 668 22.28 23.40 -6.74
CA LEU A 668 21.01 22.69 -6.59
C LEU A 668 19.99 23.10 -7.65
N ALA A 669 19.83 24.40 -7.92
CA ALA A 669 18.93 24.88 -8.96
C ALA A 669 19.36 24.42 -10.36
N LEU A 670 20.66 24.42 -10.65
CA LEU A 670 21.22 23.89 -11.89
C LEU A 670 20.94 22.39 -12.02
N VAL A 671 21.19 21.62 -10.96
CA VAL A 671 20.93 20.18 -10.92
C VAL A 671 19.44 19.92 -11.18
N LEU A 672 18.53 20.59 -10.44
CA LEU A 672 17.08 20.50 -10.66
C LEU A 672 16.65 20.90 -12.08
N GLY A 673 17.29 21.91 -12.66
CA GLY A 673 17.08 22.32 -14.05
C GLY A 673 17.53 21.26 -15.05
N VAL A 674 18.72 20.67 -14.87
CA VAL A 674 19.24 19.58 -15.70
C VAL A 674 18.36 18.33 -15.58
N ILE A 675 17.84 18.05 -14.40
CA ILE A 675 16.92 16.92 -14.17
C ILE A 675 15.63 17.14 -14.90
N SER A 676 15.05 18.33 -14.77
CA SER A 676 13.86 18.71 -15.50
C SER A 676 14.09 18.55 -17.01
N LEU A 677 15.25 18.99 -17.52
CA LEU A 677 15.67 18.77 -18.91
C LEU A 677 15.80 17.28 -19.29
N LEU A 678 16.44 16.46 -18.46
CA LEU A 678 16.63 15.03 -18.69
C LEU A 678 15.30 14.28 -18.65
N ILE A 679 14.39 14.64 -17.75
CA ILE A 679 13.02 14.13 -17.71
C ILE A 679 12.30 14.51 -19.00
N GLY A 680 12.35 15.79 -19.39
CA GLY A 680 11.75 16.27 -20.63
C GLY A 680 12.28 15.53 -21.86
N PHE A 681 13.59 15.32 -21.94
CA PHE A 681 14.24 14.60 -23.04
C PHE A 681 13.95 13.10 -23.03
N SER A 682 13.88 12.47 -21.85
CA SER A 682 13.53 11.06 -21.71
C SER A 682 12.10 10.83 -22.19
N LEU A 683 11.17 11.70 -21.76
CA LEU A 683 9.77 11.64 -22.16
C LEU A 683 9.62 11.86 -23.68
N TYR A 684 10.38 12.79 -24.27
CA TYR A 684 10.47 12.96 -25.72
C TYR A 684 10.95 11.69 -26.44
N SER A 685 12.00 11.06 -25.93
CA SER A 685 12.65 9.90 -26.56
C SER A 685 11.76 8.64 -26.58
N PHE A 686 10.81 8.52 -25.65
CA PHE A 686 9.84 7.43 -25.60
C PHE A 686 8.61 7.64 -26.49
N GLY A 687 8.62 8.65 -27.37
CA GLY A 687 7.48 8.94 -28.26
C GLY A 687 6.27 9.50 -27.50
N ILE A 688 6.44 9.89 -26.24
CA ILE A 688 5.43 10.63 -25.47
C ILE A 688 5.56 12.10 -25.91
N THR A 689 4.52 12.58 -26.59
CA THR A 689 4.49 13.81 -27.42
C THR A 689 5.25 15.03 -26.88
N ASP A 690 5.78 15.81 -27.83
CA ASP A 690 6.51 17.09 -27.76
C ASP A 690 6.17 18.04 -26.60
N THR A 691 4.93 18.05 -26.10
CA THR A 691 4.43 19.03 -25.12
C THR A 691 4.82 18.73 -23.66
N ILE A 692 5.02 17.45 -23.26
CA ILE A 692 5.58 17.12 -21.93
C ILE A 692 7.06 17.50 -21.88
N ALA A 693 7.78 17.14 -22.94
CA ALA A 693 9.16 17.53 -23.13
C ALA A 693 9.26 19.06 -23.08
N PHE A 694 8.37 19.77 -23.78
CA PHE A 694 8.30 21.23 -23.76
C PHE A 694 7.99 21.81 -22.38
N GLY A 695 7.08 21.22 -21.58
CA GLY A 695 6.76 21.71 -20.24
C GLY A 695 7.94 21.62 -19.27
N PHE A 696 8.67 20.51 -19.33
CA PHE A 696 9.89 20.32 -18.55
C PHE A 696 11.07 21.16 -19.05
N ILE A 697 11.23 21.26 -20.38
CA ILE A 697 12.21 22.15 -21.03
C ILE A 697 11.87 23.61 -20.72
N PHE A 698 10.59 23.99 -20.65
CA PHE A 698 10.13 25.33 -20.32
C PHE A 698 10.30 25.65 -18.84
N ALA A 699 10.00 24.72 -17.93
CA ALA A 699 10.31 24.88 -16.50
C ALA A 699 11.82 24.99 -16.27
N ALA A 700 12.62 24.16 -16.95
CA ALA A 700 14.07 24.26 -16.92
C ALA A 700 14.57 25.58 -17.53
N LEU A 701 14.01 26.02 -18.66
CA LEU A 701 14.29 27.31 -19.29
C LEU A 701 13.85 28.47 -18.41
N LEU A 702 12.75 28.36 -17.66
CA LEU A 702 12.27 29.39 -16.75
C LEU A 702 13.17 29.49 -15.52
N VAL A 703 13.61 28.34 -14.96
CA VAL A 703 14.62 28.29 -13.90
C VAL A 703 15.96 28.84 -14.41
N LEU A 704 16.36 28.51 -15.64
CA LEU A 704 17.54 29.05 -16.33
C LEU A 704 17.36 30.55 -16.67
N LEU A 705 16.16 31.02 -17.01
CA LEU A 705 15.86 32.43 -17.29
C LEU A 705 15.86 33.26 -16.01
N LEU A 706 15.29 32.73 -14.92
CA LEU A 706 15.43 33.31 -13.57
C LEU A 706 16.90 33.33 -13.12
N PHE A 707 17.69 32.36 -13.58
CA PHE A 707 19.15 32.32 -13.39
C PHE A 707 19.89 33.38 -14.23
N PHE A 708 19.56 33.55 -15.52
CA PHE A 708 20.21 34.51 -16.42
C PHE A 708 19.74 35.96 -16.25
N THR A 709 18.57 36.19 -15.64
CA THR A 709 18.08 37.54 -15.31
C THR A 709 18.75 38.14 -14.07
N GLN A 710 19.80 37.51 -13.52
CA GLN A 710 20.73 38.14 -12.59
C GLN A 710 21.47 39.31 -13.27
N SER A 711 20.85 40.49 -13.23
CA SER A 711 21.47 41.74 -13.62
C SER A 711 22.61 42.12 -12.66
N GLU A 712 23.71 42.60 -13.22
CA GLU A 712 24.98 43.02 -12.57
C GLU A 712 24.86 44.06 -11.43
N LYS A 713 23.67 44.61 -11.16
CA LYS A 713 23.45 45.63 -10.12
C LYS A 713 22.76 45.02 -8.90
N GLY A 714 23.60 44.61 -7.94
CA GLY A 714 23.22 43.92 -6.72
C GLY A 714 22.08 44.57 -5.92
N HIS A 715 21.27 43.69 -5.32
CA HIS A 715 20.07 43.92 -4.51
C HIS A 715 18.72 43.86 -5.24
N TYR A 716 18.32 42.62 -5.61
CA TYR A 716 16.90 42.31 -5.74
C TYR A 716 16.34 41.78 -4.41
N ASP A 717 15.23 42.38 -3.99
CA ASP A 717 14.40 41.85 -2.92
C ASP A 717 13.58 40.68 -3.49
N ILE A 718 14.05 39.45 -3.29
CA ILE A 718 13.34 38.22 -3.71
C ILE A 718 11.90 38.19 -3.17
N LYS A 719 11.64 38.83 -2.02
CA LYS A 719 10.29 38.96 -1.46
C LYS A 719 9.38 39.76 -2.39
N ARG A 720 9.93 40.78 -3.04
CA ARG A 720 9.27 41.58 -4.08
C ARG A 720 9.11 40.80 -5.38
N VAL A 721 10.12 40.06 -5.83
CA VAL A 721 10.03 39.18 -7.03
C VAL A 721 9.00 38.07 -6.82
N TYR A 722 8.96 37.44 -5.64
CA TYR A 722 7.96 36.43 -5.31
C TYR A 722 6.57 37.03 -5.16
N SER A 723 6.42 38.24 -4.62
CA SER A 723 5.11 38.92 -4.56
C SER A 723 4.66 39.46 -5.93
N GLU A 724 5.59 39.87 -6.79
CA GLU A 724 5.32 40.36 -8.16
C GLU A 724 5.10 39.19 -9.14
N HIS A 725 5.68 38.02 -8.89
CA HIS A 725 5.55 36.81 -9.70
C HIS A 725 4.89 35.64 -8.95
N GLN A 726 4.09 35.94 -7.93
CA GLN A 726 3.30 34.93 -7.20
C GLN A 726 2.47 34.09 -8.17
N LEU A 727 1.96 34.72 -9.23
CA LEU A 727 1.24 34.07 -10.32
C LEU A 727 2.10 33.10 -11.12
N ALA A 728 3.40 33.34 -11.31
CA ALA A 728 4.30 32.43 -12.01
C ALA A 728 4.69 31.22 -11.13
N ALA A 729 4.87 31.44 -9.82
CA ALA A 729 5.06 30.36 -8.85
C ALA A 729 3.80 29.51 -8.69
N ASP A 730 2.63 30.16 -8.59
CA ASP A 730 1.33 29.49 -8.59
C ASP A 730 1.08 28.82 -9.93
N ALA A 731 1.49 29.39 -11.07
CA ALA A 731 1.44 28.73 -12.38
C ALA A 731 2.38 27.53 -12.47
N LEU A 732 3.56 27.55 -11.83
CA LEU A 732 4.48 26.41 -11.73
C LEU A 732 3.90 25.28 -10.87
N ILE A 733 3.21 25.63 -9.78
CA ILE A 733 2.48 24.68 -8.93
C ILE A 733 1.23 24.16 -9.66
N ILE A 734 0.51 25.01 -10.38
CA ILE A 734 -0.60 24.63 -11.25
C ILE A 734 -0.10 23.77 -12.41
N MET A 735 1.12 23.99 -12.93
CA MET A 735 1.78 23.14 -13.92
C MET A 735 2.26 21.81 -13.33
N GLY A 736 2.71 21.80 -12.07
CA GLY A 736 3.00 20.56 -11.33
C GLY A 736 1.74 19.76 -11.05
N LEU A 737 0.63 20.43 -10.71
CA LEU A 737 -0.71 19.85 -10.62
C LEU A 737 -1.26 19.45 -12.00
N PHE A 738 -0.90 20.16 -13.08
CA PHE A 738 -1.29 19.87 -14.48
C PHE A 738 -0.75 18.53 -14.97
N PHE A 739 0.46 18.14 -14.54
CA PHE A 739 0.98 16.77 -14.77
C PHE A 739 0.10 15.69 -14.11
N ILE A 740 -0.65 16.05 -13.08
CA ILE A 740 -1.54 15.17 -12.31
C ILE A 740 -3.03 15.37 -12.68
N PHE A 741 -3.39 16.34 -13.51
CA PHE A 741 -4.80 16.73 -13.68
C PHE A 741 -5.12 17.40 -15.03
N GLY A 742 -4.78 16.77 -16.16
CA GLY A 742 -5.00 17.34 -17.50
C GLY A 742 -6.46 17.75 -17.79
N ILE A 743 -7.45 16.97 -17.33
CA ILE A 743 -8.89 17.31 -17.43
C ILE A 743 -9.29 18.42 -16.46
N PHE A 744 -8.68 18.46 -15.29
CA PHE A 744 -9.00 19.43 -14.25
C PHE A 744 -8.40 20.80 -14.56
N LEU A 745 -7.48 20.94 -15.52
CA LEU A 745 -7.10 22.26 -16.05
C LEU A 745 -8.26 22.92 -16.80
N ALA A 746 -9.13 22.17 -17.50
CA ALA A 746 -10.32 22.76 -18.11
C ALA A 746 -11.28 23.27 -17.04
N PHE A 747 -11.49 22.49 -15.96
CA PHE A 747 -12.34 22.89 -14.83
C PHE A 747 -11.72 23.97 -13.95
N ALA A 748 -10.42 23.93 -13.71
CA ALA A 748 -9.67 24.94 -12.95
C ALA A 748 -9.51 26.22 -13.77
N ALA A 749 -9.32 26.15 -15.08
CA ALA A 749 -9.39 27.31 -15.97
C ALA A 749 -10.82 27.86 -16.01
N LEU A 750 -11.87 27.03 -16.05
CA LEU A 750 -13.26 27.50 -15.98
C LEU A 750 -13.57 28.14 -14.62
N ALA A 751 -13.18 27.49 -13.53
CA ALA A 751 -13.36 27.98 -12.16
C ALA A 751 -12.51 29.23 -11.92
N PHE A 752 -11.30 29.30 -12.45
CA PHE A 752 -10.43 30.48 -12.42
C PHE A 752 -10.99 31.60 -13.29
N ILE A 753 -11.55 31.30 -14.46
CA ILE A 753 -12.28 32.28 -15.30
C ILE A 753 -13.50 32.80 -14.53
N VAL A 754 -14.23 31.95 -13.81
CA VAL A 754 -15.38 32.35 -12.99
C VAL A 754 -14.93 33.18 -11.78
N ILE A 755 -13.90 32.75 -11.05
CA ILE A 755 -13.33 33.45 -9.89
C ILE A 755 -12.70 34.79 -10.31
N TYR A 756 -12.01 34.84 -11.45
CA TYR A 756 -11.41 36.06 -12.00
C TYR A 756 -12.48 37.03 -12.50
N ARG A 757 -13.52 36.52 -13.20
CA ARG A 757 -14.63 37.33 -13.71
C ARG A 757 -15.54 37.88 -12.61
N TYR A 758 -15.62 37.21 -11.46
CA TYR A 758 -16.49 37.62 -10.35
C TYR A 758 -15.75 38.16 -9.10
N GLY A 759 -14.44 37.95 -8.95
CA GLY A 759 -13.74 38.15 -7.67
C GLY A 759 -12.61 39.19 -7.66
N ILE A 760 -11.98 39.52 -8.79
CA ILE A 760 -10.81 40.43 -8.80
C ILE A 760 -11.11 41.65 -9.66
N LYS A 761 -11.77 42.64 -9.05
CA LYS A 761 -11.87 43.99 -9.61
C LYS A 761 -10.61 44.76 -9.25
N HIS A 762 -9.87 45.14 -10.29
CA HIS A 762 -8.71 46.03 -10.35
C HIS A 762 -7.31 45.38 -10.28
N THR A 763 -6.54 45.77 -11.31
CA THR A 763 -5.07 45.76 -11.47
C THR A 763 -4.38 44.40 -11.62
N THR A 764 -4.24 43.92 -12.87
CA THR A 764 -2.92 43.76 -13.54
C THR A 764 -3.03 43.19 -14.97
N GLU A 765 -2.36 43.91 -15.87
CA GLU A 765 -1.73 43.64 -17.18
C GLU A 765 -2.20 42.54 -18.16
N LYS A 766 -2.15 42.92 -19.45
CA LYS A 766 -2.40 42.10 -20.66
C LYS A 766 -1.69 40.73 -20.68
N GLY A 767 -0.59 40.56 -19.93
CA GLY A 767 0.11 39.28 -19.81
C GLY A 767 -0.75 38.16 -19.22
N ASN A 768 -1.63 38.49 -18.26
CA ASN A 768 -2.54 37.51 -17.63
C ASN A 768 -3.59 37.00 -18.61
N GLN A 769 -4.06 37.84 -19.54
CA GLN A 769 -5.01 37.44 -20.57
C GLN A 769 -4.37 36.50 -21.59
N TRP A 770 -3.11 36.74 -21.97
CA TRP A 770 -2.39 35.84 -22.89
C TRP A 770 -2.06 34.49 -22.26
N LEU A 771 -1.72 34.45 -20.96
CA LEU A 771 -1.51 33.17 -20.26
C LEU A 771 -2.80 32.35 -20.19
N ILE A 772 -3.95 33.00 -19.94
CA ILE A 772 -5.27 32.34 -19.95
C ILE A 772 -5.61 31.83 -21.35
N VAL A 773 -5.43 32.65 -22.39
CA VAL A 773 -5.66 32.24 -23.78
C VAL A 773 -4.75 31.08 -24.16
N LEU A 774 -3.48 31.09 -23.73
CA LEU A 774 -2.54 30.00 -23.98
C LEU A 774 -2.95 28.73 -23.22
N CYS A 775 -3.35 28.82 -21.95
CA CYS A 775 -3.84 27.65 -21.20
C CYS A 775 -5.11 27.07 -21.81
N VAL A 776 -6.06 27.91 -22.25
CA VAL A 776 -7.28 27.47 -22.95
C VAL A 776 -6.94 26.90 -24.33
N ALA A 777 -6.01 27.51 -25.08
CA ALA A 777 -5.57 27.02 -26.37
C ALA A 777 -4.81 25.69 -26.25
N LEU A 778 -3.94 25.52 -25.25
CA LEU A 778 -3.26 24.27 -24.95
C LEU A 778 -4.26 23.20 -24.47
N ALA A 779 -5.27 23.56 -23.67
CA ALA A 779 -6.34 22.65 -23.27
C ALA A 779 -7.21 22.22 -24.47
N LEU A 780 -7.52 23.15 -25.38
CA LEU A 780 -8.27 22.86 -26.61
C LEU A 780 -7.43 22.07 -27.62
N LEU A 781 -6.15 22.40 -27.82
CA LEU A 781 -5.23 21.59 -28.64
C LEU A 781 -5.11 20.17 -28.09
N ALA A 782 -5.01 20.03 -26.76
CA ALA A 782 -4.96 18.73 -26.09
C ALA A 782 -6.28 17.95 -26.20
N LEU A 783 -7.43 18.63 -26.22
CA LEU A 783 -8.75 18.02 -26.47
C LEU A 783 -8.91 17.55 -27.93
N VAL A 784 -8.33 18.27 -28.89
CA VAL A 784 -8.53 18.03 -30.33
C VAL A 784 -7.51 17.06 -30.92
N SER A 785 -6.32 16.92 -30.35
CA SER A 785 -5.26 16.08 -30.92
C SER A 785 -5.46 14.57 -30.79
N HIS A 786 -6.47 14.08 -30.03
CA HIS A 786 -6.61 12.69 -29.57
C HIS A 786 -5.40 12.11 -28.79
N LEU A 787 -4.26 12.81 -28.84
CA LEU A 787 -3.03 12.62 -28.08
C LEU A 787 -3.20 13.32 -26.73
N PHE A 788 -4.13 12.82 -25.93
CA PHE A 788 -4.16 13.21 -24.53
C PHE A 788 -2.81 12.85 -23.93
N ILE A 789 -2.17 13.85 -23.35
CA ILE A 789 -0.89 13.75 -22.70
C ILE A 789 -1.12 13.05 -21.35
N TYR A 790 -1.10 11.72 -21.40
CA TYR A 790 -1.33 10.89 -20.23
C TYR A 790 0.00 10.69 -19.48
N GLY A 791 0.35 11.61 -18.58
CA GLY A 791 1.35 11.33 -17.54
C GLY A 791 0.87 10.20 -16.60
N GLU A 792 1.09 10.34 -15.29
CA GLU A 792 0.47 9.41 -14.31
C GLU A 792 -1.08 9.42 -14.39
N ASN A 793 -1.69 10.43 -15.01
CA ASN A 793 -3.13 10.46 -15.35
C ASN A 793 -3.57 9.32 -16.28
N SER A 794 -2.62 8.73 -17.02
CA SER A 794 -2.87 7.51 -17.80
C SER A 794 -3.50 6.46 -16.93
N THR A 795 -3.08 6.31 -15.67
CA THR A 795 -3.59 5.24 -14.80
C THR A 795 -5.08 5.42 -14.51
N MET A 796 -5.48 6.62 -14.11
CA MET A 796 -6.89 6.94 -13.82
C MET A 796 -7.76 6.83 -15.08
N ILE A 797 -7.27 7.35 -16.21
CA ILE A 797 -8.03 7.29 -17.47
C ILE A 797 -8.09 5.86 -18.00
N ASN A 798 -7.01 5.09 -17.89
CA ASN A 798 -6.96 3.66 -18.21
C ASN A 798 -7.94 2.87 -17.35
N ALA A 799 -8.04 3.15 -16.04
CA ALA A 799 -9.03 2.53 -15.16
C ALA A 799 -10.47 2.88 -15.57
N ILE A 800 -10.77 4.18 -15.79
CA ILE A 800 -12.11 4.64 -16.19
C ILE A 800 -12.50 4.09 -17.58
N THR A 801 -11.59 4.13 -18.55
CA THR A 801 -11.84 3.60 -19.91
C THR A 801 -11.98 2.09 -19.89
N ALA A 802 -11.24 1.38 -19.04
CA ALA A 802 -11.40 -0.04 -18.81
C ALA A 802 -12.77 -0.35 -18.21
N GLN A 803 -13.23 0.42 -17.21
CA GLN A 803 -14.57 0.28 -16.65
C GLN A 803 -15.64 0.46 -17.74
N TYR A 804 -15.54 1.53 -18.53
CA TYR A 804 -16.47 1.78 -19.62
C TYR A 804 -16.47 0.64 -20.65
N THR A 805 -15.28 0.17 -21.03
CA THR A 805 -15.11 -0.96 -21.96
C THR A 805 -15.73 -2.24 -21.39
N TYR A 806 -15.52 -2.52 -20.10
CA TYR A 806 -16.08 -3.67 -19.42
C TYR A 806 -17.61 -3.61 -19.30
N LEU A 807 -18.17 -2.45 -18.94
CA LEU A 807 -19.62 -2.27 -18.82
C LEU A 807 -20.34 -2.33 -20.17
N THR A 808 -19.69 -1.87 -21.25
CA THR A 808 -20.30 -1.86 -22.59
C THR A 808 -20.12 -3.17 -23.36
N ASN A 809 -19.00 -3.88 -23.15
CA ASN A 809 -18.71 -5.14 -23.85
C ASN A 809 -17.94 -6.13 -22.95
N PRO A 810 -18.56 -6.67 -21.89
CA PRO A 810 -17.86 -7.49 -20.89
C PRO A 810 -17.21 -8.76 -21.51
N SER A 811 -17.79 -9.32 -22.57
CA SER A 811 -17.25 -10.50 -23.25
C SER A 811 -15.96 -10.23 -24.03
N ASN A 812 -15.81 -9.04 -24.63
CA ASN A 812 -14.62 -8.68 -25.41
C ASN A 812 -13.73 -7.66 -24.71
N ALA A 813 -14.07 -7.26 -23.47
CA ALA A 813 -13.41 -6.17 -22.78
C ALA A 813 -11.91 -6.41 -22.65
N CYS A 814 -11.50 -7.62 -22.29
CA CYS A 814 -10.09 -7.98 -22.14
C CYS A 814 -9.31 -7.91 -23.45
N THR A 815 -9.89 -8.37 -24.56
CA THR A 815 -9.28 -8.24 -25.89
C THR A 815 -9.17 -6.78 -26.30
N ILE A 816 -10.22 -5.96 -26.07
CA ILE A 816 -10.19 -4.53 -26.39
C ILE A 816 -9.12 -3.81 -25.55
N MET A 817 -9.05 -4.09 -24.24
CA MET A 817 -8.04 -3.49 -23.35
C MET A 817 -6.62 -3.90 -23.75
N SER A 818 -6.40 -5.19 -24.04
CA SER A 818 -5.11 -5.70 -24.53
C SER A 818 -4.70 -5.05 -25.85
N ASN A 819 -5.61 -5.00 -26.83
CA ASN A 819 -5.36 -4.37 -28.15
C ASN A 819 -5.09 -2.86 -28.06
N ASN A 820 -5.69 -2.19 -27.07
CA ASN A 820 -5.46 -0.77 -26.81
C ASN A 820 -4.25 -0.51 -25.90
N ASN A 821 -3.47 -1.54 -25.56
CA ASN A 821 -2.34 -1.49 -24.62
C ASN A 821 -2.71 -0.91 -23.24
N ASN A 822 -3.96 -1.08 -22.83
CA ASN A 822 -4.45 -0.70 -21.51
C ASN A 822 -4.14 -1.81 -20.50
N GLN A 823 -2.84 -2.00 -20.22
CA GLN A 823 -2.34 -3.06 -19.33
C GLN A 823 -2.94 -2.95 -17.92
N LEU A 824 -3.06 -1.72 -17.40
CA LEU A 824 -3.65 -1.50 -16.08
C LEU A 824 -5.12 -1.90 -16.02
N GLY A 825 -5.91 -1.49 -17.02
CA GLY A 825 -7.30 -1.91 -17.16
C GLY A 825 -7.44 -3.42 -17.28
N TYR A 826 -6.55 -4.04 -18.08
CA TYR A 826 -6.47 -5.48 -18.20
C TYR A 826 -6.18 -6.12 -16.85
N SER A 827 -5.19 -5.64 -16.08
CA SER A 827 -4.90 -6.16 -14.74
C SER A 827 -6.08 -6.02 -13.78
N ILE A 828 -6.82 -4.91 -13.84
CA ILE A 828 -7.97 -4.64 -12.95
C ILE A 828 -9.17 -5.54 -13.26
N TYR A 829 -9.45 -5.83 -14.54
CA TYR A 829 -10.69 -6.50 -14.96
C TYR A 829 -10.52 -7.92 -15.51
N CYS A 830 -9.32 -8.27 -15.98
CA CYS A 830 -9.04 -9.49 -16.73
C CYS A 830 -8.12 -10.45 -15.99
N THR A 831 -7.44 -10.00 -14.94
CA THR A 831 -6.76 -10.85 -13.95
C THR A 831 -7.80 -11.47 -13.02
N ILE A 832 -8.66 -12.30 -13.61
CA ILE A 832 -9.69 -13.07 -12.90
C ILE A 832 -9.40 -14.56 -12.98
N ILE A 833 -9.86 -15.30 -11.99
CA ILE A 833 -9.80 -16.76 -11.96
C ILE A 833 -10.45 -17.30 -13.23
N PRO A 834 -9.72 -18.08 -14.05
CA PRO A 834 -10.27 -18.65 -15.25
C PRO A 834 -11.54 -19.46 -14.98
N THR A 835 -12.50 -19.41 -15.91
CA THR A 835 -13.79 -20.09 -15.71
C THR A 835 -13.64 -21.60 -15.52
N TYR A 836 -12.62 -22.23 -16.11
CA TYR A 836 -12.35 -23.65 -15.92
C TYR A 836 -11.98 -23.99 -14.46
N TRP A 837 -11.28 -23.09 -13.75
CA TRP A 837 -11.00 -23.21 -12.31
C TRP A 837 -12.26 -23.03 -11.49
N LEU A 838 -13.08 -22.01 -11.79
CA LEU A 838 -14.36 -21.82 -11.07
C LEU A 838 -15.31 -23.01 -11.25
N ASN A 839 -15.34 -23.61 -12.44
CA ASN A 839 -16.15 -24.80 -12.73
C ASN A 839 -15.64 -26.04 -11.98
N SER A 840 -14.31 -26.22 -11.88
CA SER A 840 -13.74 -27.34 -11.13
C SER A 840 -13.95 -27.18 -9.62
N MET A 841 -13.82 -25.97 -9.09
CA MET A 841 -14.11 -25.67 -7.69
C MET A 841 -15.60 -25.83 -7.36
N ALA A 842 -16.50 -25.40 -8.25
CA ALA A 842 -17.93 -25.69 -8.10
C ALA A 842 -18.22 -27.20 -8.13
N TRP A 843 -17.49 -27.97 -8.95
CA TRP A 843 -17.58 -29.43 -8.92
C TRP A 843 -17.09 -30.00 -7.58
N ILE A 844 -15.95 -29.54 -7.05
CA ILE A 844 -15.43 -29.96 -5.74
C ILE A 844 -16.46 -29.67 -4.64
N ARG A 845 -17.03 -28.46 -4.62
CA ARG A 845 -18.08 -28.06 -3.66
C ARG A 845 -19.29 -29.00 -3.69
N ASN A 846 -19.73 -29.38 -4.88
CA ASN A 846 -20.94 -30.20 -5.06
C ASN A 846 -20.71 -31.71 -4.86
N ASN A 847 -19.47 -32.20 -4.97
CA ASN A 847 -19.17 -33.65 -4.99
C ASN A 847 -18.24 -34.12 -3.87
N VAL A 848 -17.50 -33.21 -3.25
CA VAL A 848 -16.58 -33.47 -2.14
C VAL A 848 -17.18 -32.90 -0.86
N GLY A 849 -17.28 -31.57 -0.76
CA GLY A 849 -17.84 -30.87 0.40
C GLY A 849 -16.89 -30.81 1.62
N PRO A 850 -17.31 -30.10 2.70
CA PRO A 850 -16.42 -29.70 3.80
C PRO A 850 -16.00 -30.83 4.73
N THR A 851 -16.78 -31.92 4.79
CA THR A 851 -16.54 -33.05 5.70
C THR A 851 -15.90 -34.26 5.00
N ALA A 852 -15.50 -34.10 3.74
CA ALA A 852 -14.95 -35.17 2.93
C ALA A 852 -13.42 -35.25 3.01
N PRO A 853 -12.81 -36.32 2.47
CA PRO A 853 -11.35 -36.41 2.33
C PRO A 853 -10.79 -35.20 1.58
N ARG A 854 -9.53 -34.87 1.86
CA ARG A 854 -8.83 -33.75 1.25
C ARG A 854 -8.72 -33.89 -0.27
N VAL A 855 -8.52 -32.75 -0.92
CA VAL A 855 -8.09 -32.64 -2.32
C VAL A 855 -6.60 -32.31 -2.35
N LEU A 856 -5.83 -33.13 -3.07
CA LEU A 856 -4.41 -32.92 -3.33
C LEU A 856 -4.26 -32.15 -4.64
N ALA A 857 -3.68 -30.97 -4.56
CA ALA A 857 -3.22 -30.16 -5.68
C ALA A 857 -1.80 -29.67 -5.33
N TRP A 858 -1.01 -29.28 -6.33
CA TRP A 858 0.27 -28.63 -6.10
C TRP A 858 0.15 -27.11 -6.22
N TRP A 859 0.95 -26.36 -5.44
CA TRP A 859 0.91 -24.90 -5.26
C TRP A 859 -0.23 -24.41 -4.34
N ASP A 860 -0.34 -23.08 -4.23
CA ASP A 860 -1.30 -22.31 -3.42
C ASP A 860 -2.79 -22.50 -3.84
N TYR A 861 -3.12 -23.44 -4.75
CA TYR A 861 -4.51 -23.77 -5.10
C TYR A 861 -5.33 -24.26 -3.91
N GLY A 862 -4.68 -24.62 -2.79
CA GLY A 862 -5.34 -24.89 -1.51
C GLY A 862 -6.30 -23.80 -1.08
N ASP A 863 -5.95 -22.53 -1.30
CA ASP A 863 -6.82 -21.40 -0.93
C ASP A 863 -8.10 -21.38 -1.77
N TRP A 864 -8.01 -21.71 -3.06
CA TRP A 864 -9.19 -21.85 -3.92
C TRP A 864 -10.01 -23.10 -3.58
N ILE A 865 -9.37 -24.21 -3.20
CA ILE A 865 -10.04 -25.44 -2.77
C ILE A 865 -10.80 -25.19 -1.46
N ASN A 866 -10.19 -24.50 -0.49
CA ASN A 866 -10.86 -24.11 0.74
C ASN A 866 -11.99 -23.11 0.45
N TRP A 867 -11.71 -22.02 -0.26
CA TRP A 867 -12.66 -20.93 -0.47
C TRP A 867 -13.79 -21.24 -1.47
N PHE A 868 -13.44 -21.57 -2.71
CA PHE A 868 -14.41 -21.86 -3.77
C PHE A 868 -14.87 -23.31 -3.71
N GLY A 869 -13.93 -24.23 -3.49
CA GLY A 869 -14.22 -25.65 -3.38
C GLY A 869 -15.01 -26.00 -2.11
N ASN A 870 -14.95 -25.19 -1.05
CA ASN A 870 -15.50 -25.52 0.26
C ASN A 870 -15.19 -26.99 0.61
N SER A 871 -13.88 -27.29 0.54
CA SER A 871 -13.29 -28.57 0.87
C SER A 871 -11.92 -28.38 1.51
N ASN A 872 -11.48 -29.37 2.29
CA ASN A 872 -10.12 -29.43 2.81
C ASN A 872 -9.09 -29.68 1.70
N ALA A 873 -7.92 -29.07 1.82
CA ALA A 873 -6.78 -29.20 0.91
C ALA A 873 -5.60 -29.93 1.58
N VAL A 874 -4.62 -30.39 0.81
CA VAL A 874 -3.35 -30.90 1.35
C VAL A 874 -2.34 -29.77 1.55
N LEU A 875 -2.11 -28.99 0.50
CA LEU A 875 -1.25 -27.80 0.49
C LEU A 875 -2.09 -26.53 0.48
N ARG A 876 -1.49 -25.38 0.80
CA ARG A 876 -2.11 -24.05 0.84
C ARG A 876 -1.07 -22.93 0.73
N GLY A 877 -1.47 -21.69 0.39
CA GLY A 877 -0.57 -20.55 0.17
C GLY A 877 0.27 -20.11 1.36
N ASP A 878 -0.11 -20.46 2.59
CA ASP A 878 0.70 -20.18 3.79
C ASP A 878 2.01 -20.97 3.86
N ASN A 879 2.17 -21.99 3.00
CA ASN A 879 3.41 -22.74 2.80
C ASN A 879 4.07 -23.20 4.13
N SER A 880 3.21 -23.56 5.09
CA SER A 880 3.58 -23.73 6.49
C SER A 880 4.46 -24.97 6.72
N VAL A 881 4.34 -25.97 5.84
CA VAL A 881 5.14 -27.21 5.87
C VAL A 881 5.83 -27.45 4.53
N ALA A 882 6.89 -26.68 4.27
CA ALA A 882 7.67 -26.74 3.02
C ALA A 882 8.08 -28.16 2.55
N SER A 883 8.35 -29.10 3.48
CA SER A 883 8.69 -30.48 3.09
C SER A 883 7.52 -31.21 2.41
N GLU A 884 6.29 -30.86 2.75
CA GLU A 884 5.10 -31.41 2.12
C GLU A 884 4.93 -30.87 0.70
N ASP A 885 5.24 -29.58 0.46
CA ASP A 885 5.27 -29.01 -0.90
C ASP A 885 6.27 -29.77 -1.78
N TYR A 886 7.44 -30.11 -1.24
CA TYR A 886 8.47 -30.87 -1.95
C TYR A 886 8.01 -32.32 -2.22
N ALA A 887 7.33 -32.94 -1.26
CA ALA A 887 6.80 -34.29 -1.39
C ALA A 887 5.71 -34.37 -2.47
N VAL A 888 4.77 -33.41 -2.49
CA VAL A 888 3.73 -33.35 -3.53
C VAL A 888 4.36 -33.08 -4.90
N ALA A 889 5.30 -32.14 -4.99
CA ALA A 889 6.02 -31.87 -6.23
C ALA A 889 6.68 -33.15 -6.77
N ALA A 890 7.40 -33.88 -5.91
CA ALA A 890 8.00 -35.17 -6.25
C ALA A 890 6.96 -36.18 -6.75
N GLN A 891 5.83 -36.35 -6.05
CA GLN A 891 4.78 -37.28 -6.48
C GLN A 891 4.16 -36.90 -7.84
N TYR A 892 4.20 -35.63 -8.23
CA TYR A 892 3.62 -35.17 -9.50
C TYR A 892 4.59 -35.36 -10.66
N VAL A 893 5.86 -34.94 -10.50
CA VAL A 893 6.79 -34.77 -11.62
C VAL A 893 7.83 -35.86 -11.76
N LEU A 894 8.21 -36.52 -10.66
CA LEU A 894 9.23 -37.55 -10.72
C LEU A 894 8.64 -38.88 -11.20
N GLY A 895 9.44 -39.65 -11.93
CA GLY A 895 9.04 -40.97 -12.44
C GLY A 895 9.43 -42.16 -11.56
N PRO A 896 9.14 -43.40 -12.01
CA PRO A 896 9.43 -44.64 -11.28
C PRO A 896 10.89 -44.80 -10.84
N ARG A 897 11.84 -44.16 -11.54
CA ARG A 897 13.26 -44.10 -11.17
C ARG A 897 13.49 -43.61 -9.74
N TYR A 898 12.65 -42.71 -9.24
CA TYR A 898 12.70 -42.16 -7.88
C TYR A 898 11.61 -42.73 -6.97
N ASN A 899 11.06 -43.90 -7.32
CA ASN A 899 9.96 -44.54 -6.59
C ASN A 899 8.70 -43.67 -6.50
N THR A 900 8.44 -42.85 -7.52
CA THR A 900 7.20 -42.10 -7.69
C THR A 900 6.38 -42.73 -8.82
N THR A 901 5.39 -43.51 -8.40
CA THR A 901 4.48 -44.29 -9.24
C THR A 901 3.03 -43.97 -8.86
N PRO A 902 2.04 -44.38 -9.65
CA PRO A 902 0.64 -44.23 -9.25
C PRO A 902 0.33 -44.93 -7.92
N GLN A 903 0.99 -46.05 -7.63
CA GLN A 903 0.83 -46.80 -6.38
C GLN A 903 1.39 -46.04 -5.17
N THR A 904 2.56 -45.41 -5.30
CA THR A 904 3.13 -44.61 -4.22
C THR A 904 2.36 -43.31 -4.01
N LEU A 905 1.84 -42.70 -5.07
CA LEU A 905 0.90 -41.57 -4.97
C LEU A 905 -0.38 -41.98 -4.23
N ALA A 906 -0.95 -43.14 -4.53
CA ALA A 906 -2.11 -43.67 -3.79
C ALA A 906 -1.79 -43.90 -2.31
N SER A 907 -0.62 -44.46 -1.99
CA SER A 907 -0.17 -44.63 -0.60
C SER A 907 0.02 -43.29 0.12
N TYR A 908 0.62 -42.32 -0.56
CA TYR A 908 0.82 -40.96 -0.06
C TYR A 908 -0.53 -40.27 0.23
N MET A 909 -1.47 -40.35 -0.72
CA MET A 909 -2.82 -39.83 -0.56
C MET A 909 -3.59 -40.49 0.59
N ASN A 910 -3.43 -41.80 0.81
CA ASN A 910 -4.00 -42.47 1.98
C ASN A 910 -3.39 -41.95 3.29
N GLY A 911 -2.07 -41.77 3.35
CA GLY A 911 -1.41 -41.18 4.52
C GLY A 911 -1.88 -39.75 4.83
N ASN A 912 -2.15 -38.98 3.78
CA ASN A 912 -2.59 -37.59 3.85
C ASN A 912 -4.10 -37.39 3.86
N GLN A 913 -4.87 -38.45 4.12
CA GLN A 913 -6.34 -38.39 4.21
C GLN A 913 -6.98 -37.74 2.96
N THR A 914 -6.42 -38.03 1.79
CA THR A 914 -6.79 -37.43 0.51
C THR A 914 -7.40 -38.47 -0.41
N ARG A 915 -8.57 -38.19 -0.97
CA ARG A 915 -9.22 -39.09 -1.93
C ARG A 915 -9.16 -38.58 -3.37
N TYR A 916 -9.00 -37.28 -3.54
CA TYR A 916 -9.02 -36.63 -4.85
C TYR A 916 -7.66 -36.01 -5.15
N VAL A 917 -7.17 -36.17 -6.37
CA VAL A 917 -5.98 -35.48 -6.88
C VAL A 917 -6.37 -34.65 -8.10
N LEU A 918 -5.92 -33.40 -8.13
CA LEU A 918 -6.20 -32.43 -9.18
C LEU A 918 -4.91 -32.15 -9.95
N PHE A 919 -4.98 -32.26 -11.27
CA PHE A 919 -3.93 -31.81 -12.17
C PHE A 919 -4.48 -30.71 -13.07
N ASP A 920 -3.72 -29.63 -13.22
CA ASP A 920 -4.06 -28.48 -14.06
C ASP A 920 -2.98 -28.17 -15.09
N GLN A 921 -3.38 -27.42 -16.12
CA GLN A 921 -2.49 -27.01 -17.20
C GLN A 921 -1.44 -25.96 -16.77
N ASP A 922 -1.73 -25.18 -15.72
CA ASP A 922 -0.88 -24.06 -15.32
C ASP A 922 0.42 -24.59 -14.67
N LEU A 923 0.42 -25.86 -14.23
CA LEU A 923 1.62 -26.61 -13.84
C LEU A 923 2.69 -26.70 -14.94
N ILE A 924 2.31 -26.60 -16.22
CA ILE A 924 3.27 -26.65 -17.34
C ILE A 924 4.20 -25.42 -17.29
N GLN A 925 3.66 -24.24 -17.04
CA GLN A 925 4.47 -23.02 -16.93
C GLN A 925 5.29 -22.97 -15.63
N LYS A 926 4.84 -23.72 -14.61
CA LYS A 926 5.54 -23.85 -13.32
C LYS A 926 6.43 -25.10 -13.26
N TRP A 927 6.68 -25.77 -14.38
CA TRP A 927 7.35 -27.07 -14.39
C TRP A 927 8.76 -27.02 -13.78
N GLY A 928 9.56 -26.01 -14.14
CA GLY A 928 10.91 -25.87 -13.58
C GLY A 928 10.92 -25.70 -12.05
N ALA A 929 9.88 -25.08 -11.47
CA ALA A 929 9.72 -24.99 -10.02
C ALA A 929 9.32 -26.34 -9.40
N LEU A 930 8.32 -27.03 -9.98
CA LEU A 930 7.90 -28.36 -9.56
C LEU A 930 9.08 -29.33 -9.52
N ASP A 931 9.82 -29.40 -10.62
CA ASP A 931 10.89 -30.36 -10.80
C ASP A 931 12.06 -30.08 -9.85
N PHE A 932 12.44 -28.81 -9.70
CA PHE A 932 13.41 -28.39 -8.70
C PHE A 932 13.01 -28.87 -7.30
N LEU A 933 11.79 -28.61 -6.85
CA LEU A 933 11.32 -29.01 -5.52
C LEU A 933 11.23 -30.54 -5.37
N GLY A 934 10.78 -31.24 -6.41
CA GLY A 934 10.76 -32.70 -6.44
C GLY A 934 12.17 -33.28 -6.31
N CYS A 935 13.12 -32.77 -7.08
CA CYS A 935 14.53 -33.18 -7.03
C CYS A 935 15.18 -32.83 -5.68
N VAL A 936 14.79 -31.72 -5.02
CA VAL A 936 15.22 -31.42 -3.65
C VAL A 936 14.69 -32.46 -2.67
N ASN A 937 13.42 -32.88 -2.79
CA ASN A 937 12.81 -33.89 -1.92
C ASN A 937 13.58 -35.22 -1.91
N VAL A 938 14.08 -35.62 -3.09
CA VAL A 938 14.86 -36.87 -3.26
C VAL A 938 16.37 -36.66 -3.13
N ASN A 939 16.81 -35.48 -2.67
CA ASN A 939 18.22 -35.08 -2.52
C ASN A 939 19.06 -35.21 -3.80
N ALA A 940 18.44 -35.03 -4.97
CA ALA A 940 19.12 -35.06 -6.27
C ALA A 940 19.55 -33.66 -6.76
N THR A 941 19.07 -32.60 -6.11
CA THR A 941 19.56 -31.21 -6.26
C THR A 941 19.48 -30.49 -4.92
N SER A 942 19.90 -29.22 -4.87
CA SER A 942 19.81 -28.40 -3.65
C SER A 942 19.70 -26.91 -3.95
N GLN A 943 19.25 -26.14 -2.96
CA GLN A 943 19.28 -24.68 -3.01
C GLN A 943 20.66 -24.12 -3.33
N ALA A 944 21.71 -24.68 -2.73
CA ALA A 944 23.09 -24.23 -2.96
C ALA A 944 23.53 -24.45 -4.42
N TYR A 945 23.09 -25.56 -5.03
CA TYR A 945 23.34 -25.83 -6.44
C TYR A 945 22.64 -24.80 -7.33
N ALA A 946 21.36 -24.51 -7.11
CA ALA A 946 20.61 -23.53 -7.89
C ALA A 946 21.24 -22.12 -7.82
N ILE A 947 21.70 -21.69 -6.64
CA ILE A 947 22.41 -20.41 -6.46
C ILE A 947 23.74 -20.42 -7.24
N ALA A 948 24.52 -21.50 -7.14
CA ALA A 948 25.80 -21.60 -7.83
C ALA A 948 25.62 -21.57 -9.37
N GLN A 949 24.57 -22.21 -9.89
CA GLN A 949 24.23 -22.16 -11.32
C GLN A 949 23.77 -20.75 -11.75
N GLY A 950 22.95 -20.08 -10.93
CA GLY A 950 22.54 -18.70 -11.21
C GLY A 950 23.73 -17.73 -11.29
N GLN A 951 24.67 -17.87 -10.35
CA GLN A 951 25.92 -17.08 -10.34
C GLN A 951 26.82 -17.35 -11.56
N ALA A 952 26.72 -18.54 -12.16
CA ALA A 952 27.50 -18.91 -13.34
C ALA A 952 26.90 -18.39 -14.66
N GLN A 953 25.65 -17.88 -14.66
CA GLN A 953 25.03 -17.28 -15.85
C GLN A 953 25.68 -15.92 -16.20
N ASN A 954 25.47 -15.46 -17.44
CA ASN A 954 25.95 -14.15 -17.91
C ASN A 954 24.81 -13.37 -18.59
N PRO A 955 24.21 -12.35 -17.95
CA PRO A 955 24.57 -11.84 -16.61
C PRO A 955 24.20 -12.83 -15.48
N PRO A 956 24.91 -12.78 -14.34
CA PRO A 956 24.55 -13.59 -13.17
C PRO A 956 23.12 -13.32 -12.71
N VAL A 957 22.39 -14.38 -12.41
CA VAL A 957 21.07 -14.32 -11.78
C VAL A 957 21.15 -14.89 -10.35
N PRO A 958 20.22 -14.54 -9.45
CA PRO A 958 20.28 -14.97 -8.05
C PRO A 958 20.30 -16.50 -7.86
N TYR A 959 19.62 -17.21 -8.74
CA TYR A 959 19.56 -18.67 -8.81
C TYR A 959 19.05 -19.09 -10.20
N ALA A 960 19.37 -20.31 -10.61
CA ALA A 960 18.87 -20.93 -11.84
C ALA A 960 18.20 -22.27 -11.52
N LEU A 961 16.95 -22.40 -11.91
CA LEU A 961 16.17 -23.65 -11.85
C LEU A 961 16.25 -24.37 -13.20
N GLY A 962 15.99 -25.67 -13.24
CA GLY A 962 16.05 -26.48 -14.47
C GLY A 962 17.47 -26.86 -14.91
N ALA A 963 18.46 -26.73 -14.03
CA ALA A 963 19.87 -26.89 -14.40
C ALA A 963 20.50 -28.21 -13.94
N SER A 964 19.98 -28.85 -12.88
CA SER A 964 20.55 -30.11 -12.40
C SER A 964 20.20 -31.27 -13.33
N GLN A 965 21.01 -32.33 -13.30
CA GLN A 965 20.74 -33.54 -14.08
C GLN A 965 19.39 -34.18 -13.74
N CYS A 966 18.94 -34.05 -12.50
CA CYS A 966 17.62 -34.53 -12.09
C CYS A 966 16.53 -33.73 -12.80
N GLU A 967 16.62 -32.40 -12.77
CA GLU A 967 15.65 -31.50 -13.41
C GLU A 967 15.61 -31.72 -14.93
N VAL A 968 16.76 -31.65 -15.60
CA VAL A 968 16.84 -31.87 -17.06
C VAL A 968 16.28 -33.24 -17.48
N SER A 969 16.40 -34.26 -16.63
CA SER A 969 15.85 -35.59 -16.93
C SER A 969 14.33 -35.71 -16.77
N HIS A 970 13.67 -34.77 -16.09
CA HIS A 970 12.21 -34.72 -15.97
C HIS A 970 11.59 -33.51 -16.68
N ASP A 971 12.38 -32.70 -17.38
CA ASP A 971 11.86 -31.70 -18.29
C ASP A 971 11.10 -32.33 -19.47
N PRO A 972 10.00 -31.72 -19.92
CA PRO A 972 9.39 -32.10 -21.19
C PRO A 972 10.33 -31.77 -22.36
N GLU A 973 10.18 -32.51 -23.46
CA GLU A 973 10.84 -32.14 -24.72
C GLU A 973 9.99 -31.08 -25.43
N PHE A 974 10.64 -30.07 -25.98
CA PHE A 974 10.01 -29.02 -26.77
C PHE A 974 10.44 -29.08 -28.23
N ALA A 975 9.50 -28.84 -29.13
CA ALA A 975 9.75 -28.58 -30.54
C ALA A 975 9.81 -27.06 -30.78
N LEU A 976 10.95 -26.58 -31.27
CA LEU A 976 11.14 -25.19 -31.72
C LEU A 976 10.88 -25.07 -33.22
N ILE A 977 9.75 -24.47 -33.56
CA ILE A 977 9.31 -24.27 -34.96
C ILE A 977 9.64 -22.85 -35.40
N PRO A 978 10.34 -22.64 -36.52
CA PRO A 978 10.62 -21.29 -37.02
C PRO A 978 9.33 -20.47 -37.16
N LEU A 979 9.26 -19.29 -36.52
CA LEU A 979 8.08 -18.42 -36.59
C LEU A 979 7.77 -18.03 -38.05
N SER A 980 8.82 -17.83 -38.86
CA SER A 980 8.71 -17.55 -40.30
C SER A 980 8.06 -18.67 -41.13
N ALA A 981 8.02 -19.91 -40.62
CA ALA A 981 7.35 -21.03 -41.26
C ALA A 981 5.87 -21.12 -40.89
N LEU A 982 5.48 -20.63 -39.71
CA LEU A 982 4.09 -20.59 -39.21
C LEU A 982 3.35 -19.34 -39.68
N GLU A 983 4.02 -18.20 -39.64
CA GLU A 983 3.49 -16.89 -40.03
C GLU A 983 4.39 -16.28 -41.12
N PRO A 984 4.13 -16.60 -42.40
CA PRO A 984 4.91 -16.04 -43.49
C PRO A 984 4.69 -14.52 -43.51
N SER A 985 5.75 -13.74 -43.29
CA SER A 985 5.64 -12.28 -43.35
C SER A 985 5.15 -11.87 -44.73
N ALA A 986 4.10 -11.05 -44.77
CA ALA A 986 3.48 -10.56 -46.00
C ALA A 986 4.48 -9.83 -46.94
N ASN A 987 5.62 -9.38 -46.40
CA ASN A 987 6.64 -8.61 -47.12
C ASN A 987 7.86 -9.44 -47.55
N THR A 988 7.99 -10.71 -47.13
CA THR A 988 9.08 -11.60 -47.58
C THR A 988 8.52 -12.65 -48.52
N SER A 989 8.66 -12.42 -49.82
CA SER A 989 8.25 -13.35 -50.88
C SER A 989 9.12 -14.62 -50.98
N GLN A 990 10.07 -14.81 -50.06
CA GLN A 990 10.93 -15.99 -50.00
C GLN A 990 10.85 -16.61 -48.61
N GLN A 991 10.00 -17.63 -48.47
CA GLN A 991 10.14 -18.59 -47.38
C GLN A 991 11.46 -19.35 -47.59
N SER A 992 12.31 -19.41 -46.54
CA SER A 992 13.55 -20.18 -46.64
C SER A 992 13.20 -21.66 -46.80
N ILE A 993 13.72 -22.29 -47.86
CA ILE A 993 13.57 -23.73 -48.07
C ILE A 993 14.20 -24.54 -46.93
N ASP A 994 15.16 -23.96 -46.21
CA ASP A 994 15.85 -24.58 -45.07
C ASP A 994 14.93 -24.79 -43.85
N ASN A 995 13.80 -24.09 -43.80
CA ASN A 995 12.78 -24.26 -42.76
C ASN A 995 11.89 -25.49 -43.00
N TYR A 996 12.07 -26.20 -44.12
CA TYR A 996 11.22 -27.32 -44.49
C TYR A 996 12.02 -28.62 -44.62
N CYS A 997 11.37 -29.74 -44.33
CA CYS A 997 11.90 -31.07 -44.60
C CYS A 997 11.37 -31.60 -45.93
N SER A 998 12.23 -32.32 -46.66
CA SER A 998 11.80 -33.13 -47.81
C SER A 998 11.64 -34.59 -47.38
N ILE A 999 10.41 -35.09 -47.37
CA ILE A 999 10.12 -36.52 -47.16
C ILE A 999 9.81 -37.13 -48.53
N SER A 1000 10.70 -37.98 -49.02
CA SER A 1000 10.72 -38.51 -50.41
C SER A 1000 9.41 -39.15 -50.87
N ASN A 1001 8.59 -39.67 -49.95
CA ASN A 1001 7.35 -40.39 -50.24
C ASN A 1001 6.07 -39.61 -49.88
N SER A 1002 6.17 -38.30 -49.61
CA SER A 1002 5.00 -37.48 -49.23
C SER A 1002 4.90 -36.22 -50.07
N LYS A 1003 3.67 -35.85 -50.43
CA LYS A 1003 3.36 -34.57 -51.08
C LYS A 1003 3.06 -33.45 -50.07
N ASN A 1004 2.98 -33.79 -48.79
CA ASN A 1004 2.70 -32.81 -47.75
C ASN A 1004 3.95 -31.99 -47.45
N THR A 1005 3.76 -30.72 -47.09
CA THR A 1005 4.84 -29.87 -46.61
C THR A 1005 5.12 -30.15 -45.14
N TYR A 1006 6.38 -30.33 -44.79
CA TYR A 1006 6.81 -30.56 -43.41
C TYR A 1006 7.76 -29.45 -42.97
N ILE A 1007 7.53 -28.89 -41.79
CA ILE A 1007 8.37 -27.85 -41.21
C ILE A 1007 9.49 -28.54 -40.42
N LYS A 1008 10.73 -28.12 -40.66
CA LYS A 1008 11.88 -28.56 -39.89
C LYS A 1008 11.87 -27.88 -38.52
N SER A 1009 11.95 -28.66 -37.46
CA SER A 1009 11.95 -28.18 -36.08
C SER A 1009 13.17 -28.71 -35.34
N PHE A 1010 13.71 -27.89 -34.44
CA PHE A 1010 14.70 -28.36 -33.47
C PHE A 1010 13.99 -28.97 -32.27
N LEU A 1011 14.63 -29.96 -31.64
CA LEU A 1011 14.20 -30.50 -30.36
C LEU A 1011 15.05 -29.92 -29.24
N VAL A 1012 14.41 -29.61 -28.12
CA VAL A 1012 15.04 -29.06 -26.92
C VAL A 1012 14.62 -29.88 -25.73
N LEU A 1013 15.61 -30.35 -24.97
CA LEU A 1013 15.41 -30.96 -23.67
C LEU A 1013 16.26 -30.20 -22.65
N GLY A 1014 15.62 -29.70 -21.59
CA GLY A 1014 16.22 -28.73 -20.67
C GLY A 1014 16.70 -27.46 -21.39
N ASN A 1015 17.92 -27.01 -21.08
CA ASN A 1015 18.52 -25.81 -21.67
C ASN A 1015 19.37 -26.07 -22.93
N SER A 1016 19.40 -27.31 -23.43
CA SER A 1016 20.21 -27.67 -24.59
C SER A 1016 19.36 -27.87 -25.84
N VAL A 1017 19.67 -27.12 -26.89
CA VAL A 1017 19.18 -27.41 -28.24
C VAL A 1017 19.92 -28.65 -28.74
N GLU A 1018 19.19 -29.73 -28.96
CA GLU A 1018 19.78 -30.92 -29.54
C GLU A 1018 20.02 -30.68 -31.04
N ASN A 1019 21.13 -31.20 -31.58
CA ASN A 1019 21.34 -31.24 -33.03
C ASN A 1019 20.34 -32.15 -33.78
N ASN A 1020 19.43 -32.78 -33.04
CA ASN A 1020 18.36 -33.59 -33.57
C ASN A 1020 17.26 -32.68 -34.12
N THR A 1021 16.91 -32.91 -35.39
CA THR A 1021 15.81 -32.20 -36.05
C THR A 1021 14.71 -33.18 -36.41
N VAL A 1022 13.47 -32.72 -36.29
CA VAL A 1022 12.28 -33.46 -36.69
C VAL A 1022 11.51 -32.68 -37.74
N CYS A 1023 10.63 -33.40 -38.44
CA CYS A 1023 9.79 -32.88 -39.50
C CYS A 1023 8.34 -32.90 -39.03
N ILE A 1024 7.73 -31.72 -38.91
CA ILE A 1024 6.39 -31.54 -38.37
C ILE A 1024 5.44 -31.28 -39.53
N SER A 1025 4.31 -31.99 -39.57
CA SER A 1025 3.29 -31.73 -40.60
C SER A 1025 2.80 -30.28 -40.53
N SER A 1026 2.96 -29.52 -41.61
CA SER A 1026 2.47 -28.12 -41.68
C SER A 1026 0.94 -28.01 -41.66
N THR A 1027 0.24 -29.11 -41.99
CA THR A 1027 -1.21 -29.17 -41.96
C THR A 1027 -1.65 -29.90 -40.70
N PRO A 1028 -2.28 -29.22 -39.72
CA PRO A 1028 -2.88 -29.88 -38.58
C PRO A 1028 -4.06 -30.74 -39.02
N ASN A 1029 -4.37 -31.80 -38.28
CA ASN A 1029 -5.58 -32.58 -38.50
C ASN A 1029 -6.84 -31.80 -38.03
N GLN A 1030 -8.01 -32.42 -38.14
CA GLN A 1030 -9.29 -31.80 -37.73
C GLN A 1030 -9.34 -31.37 -36.26
N ASN A 1031 -8.47 -31.92 -35.40
CA ASN A 1031 -8.37 -31.58 -33.98
C ASN A 1031 -7.26 -30.56 -33.68
N GLY A 1032 -6.59 -30.01 -34.70
CA GLY A 1032 -5.45 -29.10 -34.54
C GLY A 1032 -4.09 -29.80 -34.41
N VAL A 1033 -4.06 -31.13 -34.38
CA VAL A 1033 -2.85 -31.89 -34.04
C VAL A 1033 -1.93 -32.03 -35.24
N MET A 1034 -0.66 -31.71 -35.05
CA MET A 1034 0.40 -31.90 -36.05
C MET A 1034 1.22 -33.15 -35.70
N SER A 1035 1.30 -34.08 -36.64
CA SER A 1035 2.13 -35.29 -36.49
C SER A 1035 3.60 -34.97 -36.66
N VAL A 1036 4.44 -35.59 -35.84
CA VAL A 1036 5.89 -35.47 -35.91
C VAL A 1036 6.48 -36.68 -36.64
N TYR A 1037 7.49 -36.42 -37.46
CA TYR A 1037 8.23 -37.39 -38.24
C TYR A 1037 9.72 -37.22 -37.95
N SER A 1038 10.47 -38.31 -37.90
CA SER A 1038 11.93 -38.23 -37.89
C SER A 1038 12.44 -37.64 -39.22
N SER A 1039 13.69 -37.18 -39.22
CA SER A 1039 14.34 -36.60 -40.41
C SER A 1039 14.36 -37.54 -41.64
N ASN A 1040 14.27 -38.85 -41.44
CA ASN A 1040 14.14 -39.85 -42.52
C ASN A 1040 12.69 -40.08 -43.02
N GLY A 1041 11.71 -39.35 -42.47
CA GLY A 1041 10.30 -39.45 -42.85
C GLY A 1041 9.49 -40.53 -42.12
N THR A 1042 10.06 -41.22 -41.11
CA THR A 1042 9.30 -42.18 -40.30
C THR A 1042 8.40 -41.42 -39.32
N LYS A 1043 7.12 -41.78 -39.27
CA LYS A 1043 6.18 -41.17 -38.31
C LYS A 1043 6.58 -41.59 -36.89
N THR A 1044 6.74 -40.63 -35.99
CA THR A 1044 6.98 -40.92 -34.56
C THR A 1044 5.64 -41.09 -33.84
N ASN A 1045 5.67 -41.57 -32.60
CA ASN A 1045 4.51 -41.55 -31.71
C ASN A 1045 4.28 -40.18 -31.05
N ALA A 1046 5.08 -39.17 -31.39
CA ALA A 1046 4.93 -37.83 -30.85
C ALA A 1046 4.04 -36.95 -31.75
N VAL A 1047 3.34 -36.03 -31.12
CA VAL A 1047 2.50 -35.02 -31.74
C VAL A 1047 2.66 -33.68 -31.01
N ILE A 1048 2.28 -32.60 -31.67
CA ILE A 1048 2.13 -31.29 -31.02
C ILE A 1048 0.77 -30.69 -31.37
N GLN A 1049 0.28 -29.78 -30.52
CA GLN A 1049 -0.99 -29.10 -30.74
C GLN A 1049 -0.76 -27.69 -31.29
N SER A 1050 -1.33 -27.37 -32.45
CA SER A 1050 -1.06 -26.10 -33.15
C SER A 1050 -1.46 -24.85 -32.38
N THR A 1051 -2.39 -24.97 -31.44
CA THR A 1051 -2.91 -23.86 -30.63
C THR A 1051 -2.33 -23.79 -29.22
N SER A 1052 -1.39 -24.67 -28.85
CA SER A 1052 -0.87 -24.79 -27.49
C SER A 1052 0.65 -24.65 -27.45
N TYR A 1053 1.15 -23.50 -27.91
CA TYR A 1053 2.56 -23.14 -27.76
C TYR A 1053 2.82 -22.53 -26.38
N THR A 1054 4.03 -22.73 -25.85
CA THR A 1054 4.44 -22.28 -24.52
C THR A 1054 5.12 -20.92 -24.53
N GLY A 1055 5.70 -20.51 -25.66
CA GLY A 1055 6.37 -19.23 -25.81
C GLY A 1055 7.00 -19.02 -27.19
N VAL A 1056 7.67 -17.89 -27.35
CA VAL A 1056 8.51 -17.58 -28.51
C VAL A 1056 9.94 -17.39 -28.03
N GLU A 1057 10.85 -18.18 -28.56
CA GLU A 1057 12.28 -18.18 -28.20
C GLU A 1057 13.12 -17.59 -29.32
N ASN A 1058 14.14 -16.80 -28.97
CA ASN A 1058 15.11 -16.29 -29.93
C ASN A 1058 16.39 -17.13 -29.86
N ILE A 1059 16.63 -17.95 -30.88
CA ILE A 1059 17.87 -18.71 -30.98
C ILE A 1059 18.91 -17.83 -31.69
N PRO A 1060 20.04 -17.47 -31.05
CA PRO A 1060 21.07 -16.64 -31.65
C PRO A 1060 21.52 -17.18 -33.02
N GLY A 1061 21.46 -16.33 -34.04
CA GLY A 1061 21.84 -16.67 -35.42
C GLY A 1061 20.79 -17.47 -36.22
N SER A 1062 19.73 -17.98 -35.58
CA SER A 1062 18.72 -18.82 -36.24
C SER A 1062 17.32 -18.19 -36.31
N GLY A 1063 17.09 -17.06 -35.62
CA GLY A 1063 15.83 -16.31 -35.64
C GLY A 1063 14.86 -16.64 -34.51
N LEU A 1064 13.60 -16.20 -34.66
CA LEU A 1064 12.52 -16.46 -33.70
C LEU A 1064 11.85 -17.82 -33.96
N TYR A 1065 11.62 -18.57 -32.89
CA TYR A 1065 10.98 -19.88 -32.91
C TYR A 1065 9.78 -19.88 -31.96
N VAL A 1066 8.71 -20.56 -32.35
CA VAL A 1066 7.58 -20.86 -31.47
C VAL A 1066 7.85 -22.21 -30.80
N GLN A 1067 7.76 -22.25 -29.48
CA GLN A 1067 8.03 -23.42 -28.67
C GLN A 1067 6.74 -24.21 -28.43
N PHE A 1068 6.73 -25.50 -28.79
CA PHE A 1068 5.61 -26.41 -28.53
C PHE A 1068 6.06 -27.55 -27.63
N ILE A 1069 5.24 -27.93 -26.65
CA ILE A 1069 5.49 -29.15 -25.88
C ILE A 1069 5.22 -30.39 -26.74
N MET A 1070 6.16 -31.33 -26.73
CA MET A 1070 6.00 -32.61 -27.42
C MET A 1070 5.10 -33.54 -26.60
N ILE A 1071 4.08 -34.10 -27.24
CA ILE A 1071 3.15 -35.05 -26.62
C ILE A 1071 3.40 -36.43 -27.21
N TYR A 1072 4.00 -37.31 -26.42
CA TYR A 1072 4.25 -38.70 -26.80
C TYR A 1072 3.05 -39.59 -26.50
N LEU A 1073 2.48 -40.19 -27.54
CA LEU A 1073 1.32 -41.06 -27.43
C LEU A 1073 1.72 -42.45 -26.91
N PRO A 1074 0.89 -43.06 -26.04
CA PRO A 1074 1.14 -44.41 -25.54
C PRO A 1074 1.00 -45.44 -26.66
N ASN A 1075 1.79 -46.50 -26.60
CA ASN A 1075 1.62 -47.64 -27.50
C ASN A 1075 0.36 -48.45 -27.13
N ALA A 1076 0.10 -49.53 -27.88
CA ALA A 1076 -1.04 -50.43 -27.64
C ALA A 1076 -1.07 -51.03 -26.21
N ASN A 1077 0.08 -51.14 -25.53
CA ASN A 1077 0.20 -51.60 -24.15
C ASN A 1077 0.00 -50.49 -23.10
N GLY A 1078 -0.31 -49.26 -23.52
CA GLY A 1078 -0.52 -48.11 -22.64
C GLY A 1078 0.77 -47.42 -22.16
N THR A 1079 1.96 -47.92 -22.52
CA THR A 1079 3.23 -47.30 -22.11
C THR A 1079 3.75 -46.37 -23.20
N VAL A 1080 4.30 -45.23 -22.80
CA VAL A 1080 5.06 -44.36 -23.70
C VAL A 1080 6.48 -44.94 -23.83
N THR A 1081 6.81 -45.49 -25.00
CA THR A 1081 8.20 -45.90 -25.31
C THR A 1081 8.83 -44.87 -26.22
N ASN A 1082 10.16 -44.76 -26.16
CA ASN A 1082 10.97 -43.84 -26.98
C ASN A 1082 10.79 -42.35 -26.66
N ALA A 1083 10.22 -42.02 -25.51
CA ALA A 1083 10.27 -40.68 -24.96
C ALA A 1083 11.69 -40.37 -24.42
N PRO A 1084 12.22 -39.16 -24.61
CA PRO A 1084 13.61 -38.81 -24.31
C PRO A 1084 13.86 -38.52 -22.81
N SER A 1085 12.80 -38.31 -22.02
CA SER A 1085 12.90 -37.92 -20.60
C SER A 1085 11.92 -38.68 -19.71
N GLU A 1086 12.15 -38.62 -18.40
CA GLU A 1086 11.29 -39.22 -17.36
C GLU A 1086 10.00 -38.42 -17.13
N PHE A 1087 9.88 -37.20 -17.68
CA PHE A 1087 8.65 -36.41 -17.73
C PHE A 1087 7.44 -37.27 -18.12
N TYR A 1088 7.60 -38.05 -19.18
CA TYR A 1088 6.56 -38.88 -19.79
C TYR A 1088 6.17 -40.10 -18.95
N ASN A 1089 6.94 -40.41 -17.91
CA ASN A 1089 6.65 -41.44 -16.93
C ASN A 1089 5.98 -40.93 -15.66
N SER A 1090 5.95 -39.61 -15.45
CA SER A 1090 5.42 -38.95 -14.26
C SER A 1090 3.92 -39.19 -14.05
N ASN A 1091 3.45 -39.04 -12.81
CA ASN A 1091 2.02 -39.12 -12.51
C ASN A 1091 1.23 -37.98 -13.15
N PHE A 1092 1.82 -36.77 -13.22
CA PHE A 1092 1.24 -35.64 -13.93
C PHE A 1092 1.01 -35.97 -15.41
N TYR A 1093 2.00 -36.51 -16.12
CA TYR A 1093 1.83 -36.84 -17.54
C TYR A 1093 0.72 -37.88 -17.76
N ARG A 1094 0.72 -38.95 -16.97
CA ARG A 1094 -0.30 -40.01 -17.03
C ARG A 1094 -1.71 -39.49 -16.72
N GLY A 1095 -1.85 -38.70 -15.65
CA GLY A 1095 -3.13 -38.13 -15.23
C GLY A 1095 -3.63 -37.04 -16.16
N PHE A 1096 -2.82 -36.00 -16.37
CA PHE A 1096 -3.21 -34.79 -17.09
C PHE A 1096 -3.23 -34.97 -18.62
N PHE A 1097 -2.15 -35.49 -19.22
CA PHE A 1097 -2.08 -35.66 -20.68
C PHE A 1097 -2.81 -36.92 -21.13
N LEU A 1098 -2.55 -38.08 -20.53
CA LEU A 1098 -3.14 -39.34 -21.03
C LEU A 1098 -4.57 -39.59 -20.54
N GLY A 1099 -5.01 -38.90 -19.48
CA GLY A 1099 -6.32 -39.14 -18.88
C GLY A 1099 -6.45 -40.50 -18.19
N ASN A 1100 -5.33 -41.18 -17.94
CA ASN A 1100 -5.30 -42.52 -17.39
C ASN A 1100 -4.23 -42.65 -16.31
N LEU A 1101 -4.67 -42.69 -15.05
CA LEU A 1101 -3.81 -42.86 -13.89
C LEU A 1101 -4.16 -44.20 -13.18
N PRO A 1102 -3.31 -45.24 -13.28
CA PRO A 1102 -3.61 -46.55 -12.71
C PRO A 1102 -3.96 -46.51 -11.21
N GLY A 1103 -5.08 -47.14 -10.82
CA GLY A 1103 -5.61 -47.11 -9.45
C GLY A 1103 -6.56 -45.94 -9.16
N PHE A 1104 -6.75 -45.05 -10.14
CA PHE A 1104 -7.61 -43.88 -10.03
C PHE A 1104 -8.71 -43.88 -11.09
N GLN A 1105 -9.80 -43.20 -10.78
CA GLN A 1105 -10.90 -42.94 -11.70
C GLN A 1105 -10.98 -41.43 -11.94
N GLN A 1106 -10.90 -41.00 -13.20
CA GLN A 1106 -11.19 -39.60 -13.52
C GLN A 1106 -12.66 -39.30 -13.22
N VAL A 1107 -12.90 -38.24 -12.45
CA VAL A 1107 -14.23 -37.81 -12.01
C VAL A 1107 -14.60 -36.43 -12.53
N TYR A 1108 -13.62 -35.63 -12.95
CA TYR A 1108 -13.84 -34.35 -13.63
C TYR A 1108 -12.81 -34.09 -14.73
N PRO A 1109 -13.22 -33.56 -15.89
CA PRO A 1109 -14.62 -33.53 -16.33
C PRO A 1109 -15.07 -34.96 -16.66
N SER A 1110 -16.34 -35.28 -16.44
CA SER A 1110 -16.87 -36.65 -16.58
C SER A 1110 -16.88 -37.16 -18.02
N ASN A 1111 -16.82 -36.25 -18.99
CA ASN A 1111 -16.81 -36.54 -20.42
C ASN A 1111 -15.40 -36.50 -21.05
N ALA A 1112 -14.35 -36.25 -20.27
CA ALA A 1112 -12.99 -36.24 -20.84
C ALA A 1112 -12.55 -37.64 -21.24
N ALA A 1113 -12.34 -37.84 -22.53
CA ALA A 1113 -11.80 -39.07 -23.11
C ALA A 1113 -10.56 -38.76 -23.96
N GLY A 1114 -9.65 -39.72 -24.01
CA GLY A 1114 -8.43 -39.64 -24.81
C GLY A 1114 -7.35 -38.69 -24.26
N VAL A 1115 -6.39 -38.38 -25.13
CA VAL A 1115 -5.19 -37.61 -24.80
C VAL A 1115 -5.51 -36.11 -24.86
N ASN A 1116 -5.17 -35.38 -23.79
CA ASN A 1116 -5.34 -33.94 -23.68
C ASN A 1116 -4.54 -33.22 -24.78
N PHE A 1117 -5.06 -32.09 -25.27
CA PHE A 1117 -4.58 -31.36 -26.45
C PHE A 1117 -4.64 -32.15 -27.78
N VAL A 1118 -5.04 -33.42 -27.77
CA VAL A 1118 -5.19 -34.24 -28.99
C VAL A 1118 -6.67 -34.52 -29.30
N ASN A 1119 -7.43 -34.87 -28.26
CA ASN A 1119 -8.86 -35.19 -28.33
C ASN A 1119 -9.75 -34.08 -27.77
N GLY A 1120 -9.15 -32.95 -27.40
CA GLY A 1120 -9.78 -31.81 -26.73
C GLY A 1120 -8.85 -31.23 -25.66
N THR A 1121 -9.13 -30.01 -25.23
CA THR A 1121 -8.38 -29.36 -24.13
C THR A 1121 -9.23 -29.39 -22.87
N TYR A 1122 -8.71 -30.08 -21.85
CA TYR A 1122 -9.27 -30.15 -20.50
C TYR A 1122 -8.25 -29.51 -19.56
N PRO A 1123 -8.38 -28.20 -19.27
CA PRO A 1123 -7.42 -27.45 -18.46
C PRO A 1123 -7.22 -28.00 -17.04
N ILE A 1124 -8.20 -28.73 -16.52
CA ILE A 1124 -8.16 -29.37 -15.20
C ILE A 1124 -8.72 -30.78 -15.33
N ARG A 1125 -8.06 -31.74 -14.69
CA ARG A 1125 -8.55 -33.10 -14.50
C ARG A 1125 -8.49 -33.47 -13.02
N ILE A 1126 -9.58 -34.02 -12.50
CA ILE A 1126 -9.66 -34.51 -11.12
C ILE A 1126 -9.85 -36.01 -11.14
N PHE A 1127 -9.01 -36.71 -10.37
CA PHE A 1127 -9.03 -38.16 -10.23
C PHE A 1127 -9.38 -38.54 -8.80
N ARG A 1128 -10.23 -39.55 -8.65
CA ARG A 1128 -10.62 -40.17 -7.38
C ARG A 1128 -9.84 -41.46 -7.19
N LEU A 1129 -9.21 -41.63 -6.03
CA LEU A 1129 -8.59 -42.90 -5.63
C LEU A 1129 -9.68 -43.96 -5.40
N VAL A 1130 -9.58 -45.10 -6.11
CA VAL A 1130 -10.61 -46.15 -6.09
C VAL A 1130 -10.62 -46.90 -4.75
N ASN A 1131 -9.45 -47.24 -4.22
CA ASN A 1131 -9.28 -48.01 -2.98
C ASN A 1131 -8.78 -47.12 -1.84
N TYR A 1132 -9.51 -46.04 -1.55
CA TYR A 1132 -9.14 -45.07 -0.51
C TYR A 1132 -9.32 -45.64 0.91
N THR A 1133 -8.30 -45.47 1.76
CA THR A 1133 -8.27 -45.95 3.15
C THR A 1133 -7.89 -44.86 4.18
N GLY A 1134 -7.66 -43.61 3.75
CA GLY A 1134 -7.08 -42.54 4.56
C GLY A 1134 -7.95 -41.86 5.63
N GLY A 1135 -9.17 -42.34 5.89
CA GLY A 1135 -10.06 -41.74 6.91
C GLY A 1135 -10.67 -40.40 6.51
N LEU A 1136 -10.93 -39.50 7.46
CA LEU A 1136 -11.41 -38.13 7.22
C LEU A 1136 -10.53 -37.13 7.97
N PRO A 1137 -10.34 -35.91 7.44
CA PRO A 1137 -9.65 -34.86 8.16
C PRO A 1137 -10.39 -34.47 9.44
N PRO A 1138 -9.67 -34.03 10.49
CA PRO A 1138 -10.31 -33.56 11.71
C PRO A 1138 -11.06 -32.26 11.43
N VAL A 1139 -12.31 -32.20 11.87
CA VAL A 1139 -13.14 -30.98 11.80
C VAL A 1139 -13.14 -30.33 13.19
N PRO A 1140 -12.71 -29.06 13.33
CA PRO A 1140 -12.84 -28.33 14.58
C PRO A 1140 -14.31 -28.31 15.01
N PRO A 1141 -14.64 -28.83 16.21
CA PRO A 1141 -16.03 -28.87 16.65
C PRO A 1141 -16.53 -27.43 16.82
N LYS A 1142 -17.66 -27.15 16.17
CA LYS A 1142 -18.35 -25.88 16.36
C LYS A 1142 -18.83 -25.80 17.83
N PRO A 1143 -18.53 -24.70 18.56
CA PRO A 1143 -19.00 -24.55 19.92
C PRO A 1143 -20.53 -24.64 19.99
N SER A 1144 -21.06 -25.39 20.97
CA SER A 1144 -22.49 -25.69 21.09
C SER A 1144 -23.38 -24.47 21.31
N TRP A 1145 -22.80 -23.35 21.76
CA TRP A 1145 -23.49 -22.07 21.99
C TRP A 1145 -23.54 -21.18 20.74
N ILE A 1146 -22.99 -21.61 19.60
CA ILE A 1146 -23.02 -20.87 18.34
C ILE A 1146 -24.07 -21.50 17.42
N HIS A 1147 -25.13 -20.74 17.15
CA HIS A 1147 -26.34 -21.25 16.50
C HIS A 1147 -26.52 -20.81 15.02
N ASN A 1148 -25.47 -20.40 14.32
CA ASN A 1148 -25.54 -20.14 12.88
C ASN A 1148 -25.46 -21.45 12.06
N ASN A 1149 -25.84 -21.44 10.78
CA ASN A 1149 -25.72 -22.60 9.89
C ASN A 1149 -24.42 -22.58 9.07
N ASP A 1150 -23.49 -21.67 9.38
CA ASP A 1150 -22.21 -21.62 8.70
C ASP A 1150 -21.38 -22.86 9.07
N THR A 1151 -20.74 -23.44 8.06
CA THR A 1151 -19.90 -24.63 8.19
C THR A 1151 -18.47 -24.28 7.82
N MET A 1152 -17.51 -25.05 8.34
CA MET A 1152 -16.13 -24.95 7.86
C MET A 1152 -16.09 -25.07 6.33
N PRO A 1153 -15.20 -24.33 5.64
CA PRO A 1153 -14.86 -24.66 4.27
C PRO A 1153 -14.32 -26.08 4.16
#